data_AF-A0A6P8GNW6-F1
#
_entry.id   AF-A0A6P8GNW6-F1
#
_cell.length_a   1.000
_cell.length_b   1.000
_cell.length_c   1.000
_cell.angle_alpha   90.00
_cell.angle_beta   90.00
_cell.angle_gamma   90.00
#
_symmetry.space_group_name_H-M   'P 1'
#
loop_
_entity.id
_entity.type
_entity.pdbx_description
1 polymer ?
#
loop_
_entity_poly.entity_id
_entity_poly.type
_entity_poly.pdbx_seq_one_letter_code
_entity_poly.pdbx_strand_id
1 'polypeptide(L)'
;MEMTEGIYRQLDPDGVNRPSMDKHEETDTGEFPCETSSRENLEAPSPQPSGPWKRAAVCLGLLCALLLSAIALLSFRMMENKQLQTSYKEKLQMQSGYNNMTIEYKQLQITYNNLKTEKSQLQTSYSNLNKSITSEKSTSQNKWHDLNRENSQLKSSYTNLNREKSELQASYNSLNQERSQLLDRYNNLTNGNTNLQTSYNNMNREKSQLETSYNNLSRDKSQLLDSYNSLNQGRSQLQEKYNKLNREKSQFVESYDNLSQDKIQLQANYTNLTKYHDQLQTSYSNLSREKLQLQSTYDSLSGEKSELQTRNDRLQSSYNNLLREKSQVQTGYNNLTKENSQLVDRYNNLNTEKTQLQTSHNNITREKSTLQTKWDDLNRENSRLNFSYTNLNREKSELQASYNSLNQERSQLLDRYNNLTNGNTYLQTSYNNLIGEKLQLEASNNNLTKEKSQLQTSYNNLNRDKSQLETSYNNLNRVKSQLQTSYNNLNREKSQLETSNSNLNKEKSQLQTSYNNLNREKSQLQTSYNNLNREKSQLQDKFHTMAAEKDKLQKRLCNLRMEITKYAGMEITKYAVDVTLDPDTAENNLILSADGKQVRHVDSPQNLPDNLKRFDPVVCVLGKQGFTSGRFYYEVEVSGKTEWALGVARESINRKGGITVSPDNGYWSIWLRNGDEYKALDTPRILLSLKEKPERVGVFVDYEAGLVSFYDADRWNLMYSFRGVSFKEKIYPFFTPFTRDGGKNSSPLIIITPIPCPK
;
A
#
# COMPACT_ATOMS: atom_id res chain seq x y z
N MET A 1 -16.74 -10.73 46.89
CA MET A 1 -18.11 -11.03 46.45
C MET A 1 -18.10 -12.41 45.82
N GLU A 2 -18.99 -13.34 46.13
CA GLU A 2 -20.09 -13.41 47.12
C GLU A 2 -20.33 -14.92 47.41
N MET A 3 -20.76 -15.36 48.60
CA MET A 3 -22.17 -15.57 49.01
C MET A 3 -23.00 -16.34 47.95
N THR A 4 -23.78 -17.39 48.25
CA THR A 4 -24.22 -17.96 49.54
C THR A 4 -24.83 -19.38 49.32
N GLU A 5 -25.05 -20.12 50.42
CA GLU A 5 -26.19 -21.03 50.77
C GLU A 5 -27.00 -21.80 49.68
N GLY A 6 -27.54 -23.00 49.91
CA GLY A 6 -27.58 -23.86 51.11
C GLY A 6 -28.90 -24.67 51.21
N ILE A 7 -29.06 -25.45 52.31
CA ILE A 7 -30.33 -25.95 52.92
C ILE A 7 -31.26 -26.88 52.05
N TYR A 8 -32.23 -27.70 52.51
CA TYR A 8 -32.83 -28.18 53.79
C TYR A 8 -32.95 -29.73 53.70
N ARG A 9 -32.72 -30.58 54.73
CA ARG A 9 -33.56 -30.97 55.92
C ARG A 9 -34.91 -31.67 55.61
N GLN A 10 -35.05 -32.89 56.17
CA GLN A 10 -36.23 -33.61 56.73
C GLN A 10 -37.66 -33.44 56.16
N LEU A 11 -38.42 -34.56 56.11
CA LEU A 11 -39.69 -34.76 56.83
C LEU A 11 -40.26 -36.20 56.66
N ASP A 12 -40.68 -36.82 57.77
CA ASP A 12 -41.67 -37.92 57.89
C ASP A 12 -43.12 -37.35 57.69
N PRO A 13 -44.26 -38.11 57.53
CA PRO A 13 -44.54 -39.43 58.12
C PRO A 13 -45.49 -40.42 57.35
N ASP A 14 -45.82 -41.55 58.02
CA ASP A 14 -47.04 -42.40 57.98
C ASP A 14 -47.63 -43.03 56.69
N GLY A 15 -47.53 -44.38 56.59
CA GLY A 15 -48.70 -45.27 56.80
C GLY A 15 -49.51 -45.90 55.62
N VAL A 16 -49.83 -47.21 55.77
CA VAL A 16 -51.12 -47.89 55.38
C VAL A 16 -51.40 -48.23 53.88
N ASN A 17 -52.06 -49.34 53.47
CA ASN A 17 -52.06 -50.76 53.91
C ASN A 17 -52.76 -51.71 52.88
N ARG A 18 -52.20 -52.91 52.57
CA ARG A 18 -52.85 -54.12 51.92
C ARG A 18 -53.39 -54.03 50.46
N PRO A 19 -53.63 -55.19 49.80
CA PRO A 19 -54.90 -55.95 49.86
C PRO A 19 -54.69 -57.43 50.27
N SER A 20 -55.67 -58.33 50.45
CA SER A 20 -57.11 -58.32 50.79
C SER A 20 -57.66 -59.74 50.50
N MET A 21 -58.81 -60.10 51.10
CA MET A 21 -59.68 -61.28 50.91
C MET A 21 -59.50 -62.48 51.86
N ASP A 22 -60.55 -62.96 52.55
CA ASP A 22 -61.89 -62.36 52.72
C ASP A 22 -62.69 -63.02 53.89
N LYS A 23 -63.64 -62.28 54.47
CA LYS A 23 -64.90 -62.74 55.14
C LYS A 23 -64.81 -63.52 56.48
N HIS A 24 -65.74 -63.36 57.43
CA HIS A 24 -66.90 -62.45 57.54
C HIS A 24 -67.18 -62.08 59.01
N GLU A 25 -67.69 -60.87 59.20
CA GLU A 25 -68.49 -60.31 60.31
C GLU A 25 -69.75 -61.15 60.62
N GLU A 26 -70.55 -60.99 61.69
CA GLU A 26 -70.54 -60.15 62.91
C GLU A 26 -71.58 -60.70 63.92
N THR A 27 -71.55 -60.24 65.18
CA THR A 27 -72.67 -60.02 66.16
C THR A 27 -73.80 -61.08 66.33
N ASP A 28 -74.68 -61.07 67.34
CA ASP A 28 -75.06 -60.01 68.28
C ASP A 28 -75.60 -60.50 69.64
N THR A 29 -75.77 -59.53 70.54
CA THR A 29 -76.60 -59.41 71.77
C THR A 29 -77.50 -60.55 72.31
N GLY A 30 -77.64 -60.54 73.65
CA GLY A 30 -78.82 -61.01 74.39
C GLY A 30 -78.75 -62.45 74.95
N GLU A 31 -79.40 -62.79 76.06
CA GLU A 31 -79.99 -61.98 77.15
C GLU A 31 -80.12 -62.86 78.42
N PHE A 32 -80.38 -62.28 79.59
CA PHE A 32 -80.65 -63.02 80.84
C PHE A 32 -82.06 -63.68 80.80
N PRO A 33 -82.31 -64.78 81.54
CA PRO A 33 -82.83 -64.59 82.90
C PRO A 33 -82.37 -65.60 83.96
N CYS A 34 -82.50 -65.19 85.22
CA CYS A 34 -82.65 -66.08 86.37
C CYS A 34 -84.14 -66.17 86.72
N GLU A 35 -84.58 -67.29 87.31
CA GLU A 35 -85.83 -67.47 88.08
C GLU A 35 -87.16 -66.88 87.53
N THR A 36 -88.10 -67.77 87.18
CA THR A 36 -89.51 -67.58 87.60
C THR A 36 -89.67 -68.26 88.97
N SER A 37 -89.70 -67.48 90.05
CA SER A 37 -90.85 -66.71 90.57
C SER A 37 -91.82 -67.61 91.37
N SER A 38 -91.87 -67.47 92.69
CA SER A 38 -92.80 -66.58 93.42
C SER A 38 -94.17 -67.24 93.61
N ARG A 39 -94.67 -67.45 94.85
CA ARG A 39 -95.14 -66.41 95.81
C ARG A 39 -96.18 -65.49 95.15
N GLU A 40 -97.35 -65.27 95.75
CA GLU A 40 -97.44 -64.33 96.88
C GLU A 40 -98.72 -64.44 97.74
N ASN A 41 -98.55 -64.05 99.01
CA ASN A 41 -99.45 -63.32 99.93
C ASN A 41 -100.82 -63.91 100.31
N LEU A 42 -100.99 -64.46 101.52
CA LEU A 42 -101.10 -63.79 102.84
C LEU A 42 -102.28 -62.81 103.01
N GLU A 43 -103.19 -63.24 103.89
CA GLU A 43 -103.83 -62.49 104.99
C GLU A 43 -104.65 -61.21 104.72
N ALA A 44 -105.96 -61.34 104.95
CA ALA A 44 -106.83 -60.29 105.51
C ALA A 44 -107.66 -60.91 106.67
N PRO A 45 -107.61 -60.41 107.93
CA PRO A 45 -108.30 -61.02 109.07
C PRO A 45 -109.44 -60.18 109.68
N SER A 46 -110.45 -60.88 110.21
CA SER A 46 -111.50 -60.38 111.13
C SER A 46 -112.62 -59.50 110.51
N PRO A 47 -113.77 -59.25 111.20
CA PRO A 47 -114.49 -60.12 112.13
C PRO A 47 -116.03 -60.14 111.94
N GLN A 48 -116.68 -61.30 112.15
CA GLN A 48 -118.12 -61.46 112.45
C GLN A 48 -119.14 -60.95 111.39
N PRO A 49 -120.46 -61.22 111.54
CA PRO A 49 -121.12 -62.40 112.13
C PRO A 49 -122.22 -63.00 111.22
N SER A 50 -122.81 -64.13 111.66
CA SER A 50 -124.16 -64.63 111.33
C SER A 50 -124.49 -65.09 109.89
N GLY A 51 -125.28 -66.18 109.78
CA GLY A 51 -126.01 -66.57 108.56
C GLY A 51 -127.31 -65.75 108.42
N PRO A 52 -128.52 -66.34 108.21
CA PRO A 52 -128.88 -67.74 107.90
C PRO A 52 -130.06 -67.84 106.86
N TRP A 53 -130.82 -68.96 106.87
CA TRP A 53 -132.13 -69.21 106.19
C TRP A 53 -132.06 -69.40 104.65
N LYS A 54 -132.82 -70.29 103.99
CA LYS A 54 -133.99 -71.18 104.27
C LYS A 54 -133.85 -72.39 103.27
N ARG A 55 -134.48 -73.57 103.41
CA ARG A 55 -135.75 -73.91 104.10
C ARG A 55 -135.96 -75.43 104.29
N ALA A 56 -136.80 -75.72 105.29
CA ALA A 56 -137.78 -76.83 105.40
C ALA A 56 -137.28 -78.29 105.42
N ALA A 57 -137.59 -79.06 106.48
CA ALA A 57 -138.37 -78.77 107.72
C ALA A 57 -137.99 -79.77 108.85
N VAL A 58 -138.56 -79.85 110.07
CA VAL A 58 -139.87 -79.50 110.70
C VAL A 58 -139.57 -79.17 112.20
N CYS A 59 -140.05 -78.13 112.91
CA CYS A 59 -140.99 -77.03 112.60
C CYS A 59 -140.91 -75.77 113.54
N LEU A 60 -140.88 -75.94 114.87
CA LEU A 60 -141.45 -75.04 115.91
C LEU A 60 -140.41 -74.28 116.78
N GLY A 61 -140.75 -73.29 117.64
CA GLY A 61 -142.05 -72.65 118.00
C GLY A 61 -142.19 -72.40 119.53
N LEU A 62 -142.94 -71.43 120.08
CA LEU A 62 -143.72 -70.32 119.51
C LEU A 62 -144.00 -69.18 120.58
N LEU A 63 -143.63 -67.93 120.26
CA LEU A 63 -144.28 -66.63 120.62
C LEU A 63 -144.39 -66.01 122.05
N CYS A 64 -144.53 -64.66 122.03
CA CYS A 64 -145.16 -63.71 123.00
C CYS A 64 -144.48 -63.39 124.36
N ALA A 65 -144.62 -62.21 125.00
CA ALA A 65 -145.12 -60.87 124.60
C ALA A 65 -144.79 -59.77 125.66
N LEU A 66 -144.73 -58.48 125.25
CA LEU A 66 -144.93 -57.22 126.02
C LEU A 66 -143.95 -56.75 127.16
N LEU A 67 -143.78 -55.41 127.23
CA LEU A 67 -143.92 -54.52 128.43
C LEU A 67 -142.77 -53.71 129.12
N LEU A 68 -141.46 -53.81 128.82
CA LEU A 68 -140.45 -52.96 129.52
C LEU A 68 -139.34 -52.36 128.61
N SER A 69 -139.04 -51.05 128.53
CA SER A 69 -139.80 -49.76 128.52
C SER A 69 -138.91 -48.55 128.90
N ALA A 70 -137.65 -48.74 129.36
CA ALA A 70 -136.91 -47.65 130.04
C ALA A 70 -135.39 -47.43 129.77
N ILE A 71 -134.63 -48.33 129.13
CA ILE A 71 -133.13 -48.29 129.15
C ILE A 71 -132.45 -47.69 127.89
N ALA A 72 -133.13 -46.86 127.09
CA ALA A 72 -132.59 -46.26 125.84
C ALA A 72 -131.48 -45.18 126.04
N LEU A 73 -130.70 -45.26 127.11
CA LEU A 73 -129.55 -44.43 127.49
C LEU A 73 -128.43 -44.36 126.42
N LEU A 74 -127.72 -43.22 126.41
CA LEU A 74 -126.27 -43.02 126.17
C LEU A 74 -125.57 -43.59 124.90
N SER A 75 -126.26 -44.40 124.11
CA SER A 75 -125.68 -45.23 123.03
C SER A 75 -125.33 -44.47 121.76
N PHE A 76 -125.88 -43.26 121.57
CA PHE A 76 -125.50 -42.38 120.45
C PHE A 76 -124.05 -41.85 120.52
N ARG A 77 -123.33 -42.12 121.62
CA ARG A 77 -121.87 -41.88 121.74
C ARG A 77 -120.99 -43.04 121.24
N MET A 78 -121.56 -44.19 120.89
CA MET A 78 -120.85 -45.39 120.41
C MET A 78 -121.07 -45.65 118.91
N MET A 79 -120.65 -44.70 118.06
CA MET A 79 -120.58 -44.92 116.60
C MET A 79 -119.29 -44.30 116.03
N GLU A 80 -118.19 -44.38 116.78
CA GLU A 80 -117.16 -45.42 116.61
C GLU A 80 -116.25 -45.12 115.40
N ASN A 81 -115.00 -44.67 115.59
CA ASN A 81 -113.91 -45.42 116.26
C ASN A 81 -113.61 -46.82 115.64
N LYS A 82 -114.32 -47.22 114.57
CA LYS A 82 -114.17 -48.55 113.94
C LYS A 82 -113.27 -48.55 112.71
N GLN A 83 -113.36 -47.56 111.82
CA GLN A 83 -112.60 -47.58 110.56
C GLN A 83 -111.12 -47.23 110.72
N LEU A 84 -110.71 -46.44 111.73
CA LEU A 84 -109.28 -46.17 111.98
C LEU A 84 -108.51 -47.40 112.51
N GLN A 85 -109.18 -48.41 113.09
CA GLN A 85 -108.51 -49.59 113.63
C GLN A 85 -108.14 -50.64 112.57
N THR A 86 -108.90 -50.77 111.47
CA THR A 86 -108.65 -51.81 110.46
C THR A 86 -107.36 -51.57 109.68
N SER A 87 -107.09 -50.31 109.30
CA SER A 87 -105.95 -49.89 108.46
C SER A 87 -104.56 -50.17 109.06
N TYR A 88 -104.46 -50.41 110.37
CA TYR A 88 -103.16 -50.53 111.05
C TYR A 88 -102.72 -51.98 111.34
N LYS A 89 -103.63 -52.97 111.30
CA LYS A 89 -103.30 -54.35 111.69
C LYS A 89 -102.61 -55.15 110.58
N GLU A 90 -103.11 -55.07 109.35
CA GLU A 90 -102.62 -55.90 108.22
C GLU A 90 -101.17 -55.56 107.83
N LYS A 91 -100.76 -54.29 107.97
CA LYS A 91 -99.42 -53.83 107.60
C LYS A 91 -98.28 -54.44 108.43
N LEU A 92 -98.57 -54.89 109.65
CA LEU A 92 -97.55 -55.41 110.58
C LEU A 92 -97.24 -56.90 110.39
N GLN A 93 -98.14 -57.68 109.78
CA GLN A 93 -98.01 -59.14 109.73
C GLN A 93 -97.10 -59.60 108.58
N MET A 94 -97.30 -59.05 107.37
CA MET A 94 -96.48 -59.38 106.19
C MET A 94 -95.00 -58.93 106.29
N GLN A 95 -94.70 -57.86 107.03
CA GLN A 95 -93.34 -57.32 107.15
C GLN A 95 -92.36 -58.33 107.80
N SER A 96 -92.85 -59.29 108.59
CA SER A 96 -92.00 -60.30 109.25
C SER A 96 -91.59 -61.45 108.32
N GLY A 97 -92.52 -61.96 107.49
CA GLY A 97 -92.28 -63.07 106.56
C GLY A 97 -91.34 -62.73 105.40
N TYR A 98 -91.23 -61.43 105.08
CA TYR A 98 -90.28 -60.92 104.09
C TYR A 98 -88.82 -61.12 104.54
N ASN A 99 -88.51 -60.86 105.81
CA ASN A 99 -87.12 -60.75 106.27
C ASN A 99 -86.41 -62.10 106.47
N ASN A 100 -87.10 -63.13 106.98
CA ASN A 100 -86.42 -64.37 107.35
C ASN A 100 -85.96 -65.18 106.12
N MET A 101 -86.83 -65.31 105.11
CA MET A 101 -86.54 -66.06 103.88
C MET A 101 -85.44 -65.41 103.02
N THR A 102 -85.21 -64.11 103.19
CA THR A 102 -84.16 -63.35 102.48
C THR A 102 -82.75 -63.62 103.02
N ILE A 103 -82.60 -64.19 104.22
CA ILE A 103 -81.29 -64.46 104.83
C ILE A 103 -80.75 -65.82 104.38
N GLU A 104 -81.55 -66.90 104.48
CA GLU A 104 -81.12 -68.26 104.12
C GLU A 104 -80.74 -68.40 102.63
N TYR A 105 -81.53 -67.80 101.72
CA TYR A 105 -81.25 -67.80 100.28
C TYR A 105 -79.85 -67.23 99.97
N LYS A 106 -79.45 -66.15 100.64
CA LYS A 106 -78.17 -65.47 100.38
C LYS A 106 -76.95 -66.29 100.78
N GLN A 107 -77.03 -67.12 101.83
CA GLN A 107 -75.90 -67.95 102.27
C GLN A 107 -75.67 -69.15 101.35
N LEU A 108 -76.74 -69.80 100.86
CA LEU A 108 -76.62 -70.91 99.91
C LEU A 108 -76.01 -70.45 98.57
N GLN A 109 -76.41 -69.25 98.12
CA GLN A 109 -75.99 -68.67 96.84
C GLN A 109 -74.48 -68.33 96.79
N ILE A 110 -73.89 -67.87 97.89
CA ILE A 110 -72.45 -67.60 97.98
C ILE A 110 -71.63 -68.90 97.86
N THR A 111 -72.06 -69.97 98.53
CA THR A 111 -71.33 -71.25 98.55
C THR A 111 -71.32 -71.93 97.16
N TYR A 112 -72.45 -71.90 96.44
CA TYR A 112 -72.54 -72.40 95.07
C TYR A 112 -71.59 -71.67 94.10
N ASN A 113 -71.49 -70.34 94.22
CA ASN A 113 -70.70 -69.53 93.29
C ASN A 113 -69.18 -69.77 93.42
N ASN A 114 -68.67 -70.07 94.61
CA ASN A 114 -67.24 -70.32 94.81
C ASN A 114 -66.78 -71.64 94.17
N LEU A 115 -67.50 -72.75 94.40
CA LEU A 115 -67.18 -74.05 93.80
C LEU A 115 -67.30 -74.06 92.26
N LYS A 116 -68.26 -73.31 91.70
CA LYS A 116 -68.39 -73.09 90.26
C LYS A 116 -67.19 -72.37 89.66
N THR A 117 -66.54 -71.51 90.45
CA THR A 117 -65.40 -70.69 90.01
C THR A 117 -64.10 -71.51 89.95
N GLU A 118 -63.76 -72.29 90.99
CA GLU A 118 -62.52 -73.11 91.01
C GLU A 118 -62.46 -74.14 89.86
N LYS A 119 -63.56 -74.87 89.62
CA LYS A 119 -63.62 -75.85 88.51
C LYS A 119 -63.32 -75.19 87.16
N SER A 120 -63.89 -74.00 86.94
CA SER A 120 -63.72 -73.25 85.70
C SER A 120 -62.28 -72.75 85.51
N GLN A 121 -61.60 -72.38 86.60
CA GLN A 121 -60.20 -71.95 86.56
C GLN A 121 -59.23 -73.10 86.23
N LEU A 122 -59.40 -74.27 86.86
CA LEU A 122 -58.51 -75.42 86.63
C LEU A 122 -58.59 -75.94 85.18
N GLN A 123 -59.82 -76.03 84.66
CA GLN A 123 -60.10 -76.49 83.30
C GLN A 123 -59.55 -75.53 82.23
N THR A 124 -59.52 -74.22 82.55
CA THR A 124 -58.89 -73.18 81.72
C THR A 124 -57.36 -73.36 81.66
N SER A 125 -56.68 -73.54 82.80
CA SER A 125 -55.22 -73.68 82.84
C SER A 125 -54.69 -74.87 82.03
N TYR A 126 -55.35 -76.03 82.08
CA TYR A 126 -54.93 -77.20 81.29
C TYR A 126 -55.07 -76.97 79.78
N SER A 127 -56.20 -76.38 79.33
CA SER A 127 -56.38 -76.07 77.90
C SER A 127 -55.34 -75.07 77.39
N ASN A 128 -54.88 -74.15 78.23
CA ASN A 128 -53.93 -73.12 77.84
C ASN A 128 -52.53 -73.71 77.63
N LEU A 129 -52.06 -74.59 78.53
CA LEU A 129 -50.73 -75.18 78.44
C LEU A 129 -50.55 -76.04 77.18
N ASN A 130 -51.55 -76.87 76.84
CA ASN A 130 -51.46 -77.76 75.68
C ASN A 130 -51.52 -76.99 74.33
N LYS A 131 -52.28 -75.87 74.31
CA LYS A 131 -52.26 -74.92 73.17
C LYS A 131 -50.89 -74.28 73.00
N SER A 132 -50.23 -73.90 74.10
CA SER A 132 -48.90 -73.27 74.07
C SER A 132 -47.82 -74.19 73.49
N ILE A 133 -47.74 -75.44 73.96
CA ILE A 133 -46.71 -76.40 73.49
C ILE A 133 -46.89 -76.72 71.98
N THR A 134 -48.15 -76.85 71.55
CA THR A 134 -48.45 -77.13 70.13
C THR A 134 -48.07 -75.94 69.25
N SER A 135 -48.33 -74.70 69.68
CA SER A 135 -47.99 -73.51 68.91
C SER A 135 -46.47 -73.30 68.77
N GLU A 136 -45.68 -73.56 69.80
CA GLU A 136 -44.21 -73.41 69.74
C GLU A 136 -43.55 -74.40 68.78
N LYS A 137 -44.05 -75.65 68.73
CA LYS A 137 -43.51 -76.67 67.81
C LYS A 137 -43.77 -76.29 66.34
N SER A 138 -45.00 -75.90 66.00
CA SER A 138 -45.33 -75.43 64.65
C SER A 138 -44.57 -74.15 64.28
N THR A 139 -44.41 -73.23 65.24
CA THR A 139 -43.61 -72.00 65.05
C THR A 139 -42.15 -72.32 64.70
N SER A 140 -41.57 -73.34 65.32
CA SER A 140 -40.17 -73.73 65.09
C SER A 140 -39.94 -74.40 63.74
N GLN A 141 -40.87 -75.26 63.28
CA GLN A 141 -40.77 -75.89 61.96
C GLN A 141 -40.96 -74.89 60.81
N ASN A 142 -41.90 -73.94 60.94
CA ASN A 142 -42.10 -72.91 59.93
C ASN A 142 -40.83 -72.05 59.76
N LYS A 143 -40.25 -71.58 60.87
CA LYS A 143 -38.99 -70.83 60.87
C LYS A 143 -37.85 -71.53 60.13
N TRP A 144 -37.71 -72.86 60.24
CA TRP A 144 -36.67 -73.60 59.52
C TRP A 144 -36.90 -73.65 58.00
N HIS A 145 -38.14 -73.84 57.56
CA HIS A 145 -38.49 -73.82 56.14
C HIS A 145 -38.37 -72.43 55.52
N ASP A 146 -38.71 -71.39 56.27
CA ASP A 146 -38.55 -69.99 55.83
C ASP A 146 -37.06 -69.66 55.65
N LEU A 147 -36.21 -69.95 56.65
CA LEU A 147 -34.75 -69.78 56.57
C LEU A 147 -34.10 -70.49 55.36
N ASN A 148 -34.55 -71.70 55.02
CA ASN A 148 -33.97 -72.44 53.89
C ASN A 148 -34.44 -71.88 52.52
N ARG A 149 -35.65 -71.31 52.48
CA ARG A 149 -36.17 -70.58 51.31
C ARG A 149 -35.42 -69.25 51.13
N GLU A 150 -35.23 -68.50 52.20
CA GLU A 150 -34.45 -67.27 52.24
C GLU A 150 -33.02 -67.50 51.77
N ASN A 151 -32.32 -68.54 52.25
CA ASN A 151 -30.96 -68.86 51.83
C ASN A 151 -30.87 -69.21 50.33
N SER A 152 -31.88 -69.92 49.79
CA SER A 152 -31.97 -70.23 48.36
C SER A 152 -32.21 -68.98 47.51
N GLN A 153 -33.09 -68.09 47.96
CA GLN A 153 -33.33 -66.78 47.33
C GLN A 153 -32.08 -65.91 47.39
N LEU A 154 -31.37 -65.87 48.53
CA LEU A 154 -30.14 -65.11 48.72
C LEU A 154 -29.04 -65.55 47.73
N LYS A 155 -28.93 -66.86 47.47
CA LYS A 155 -27.98 -67.41 46.49
C LYS A 155 -28.30 -66.98 45.05
N SER A 156 -29.57 -67.00 44.66
CA SER A 156 -30.02 -66.49 43.34
C SER A 156 -29.82 -64.97 43.21
N SER A 157 -30.13 -64.21 44.25
CA SER A 157 -29.86 -62.77 44.32
C SER A 157 -28.37 -62.48 44.19
N TYR A 158 -27.49 -63.25 44.84
CA TYR A 158 -26.04 -63.09 44.72
C TYR A 158 -25.53 -63.35 43.29
N THR A 159 -26.08 -64.34 42.57
CA THR A 159 -25.72 -64.56 41.15
C THR A 159 -26.21 -63.45 40.23
N ASN A 160 -27.43 -62.93 40.46
CA ASN A 160 -27.94 -61.79 39.70
C ASN A 160 -27.12 -60.52 39.96
N LEU A 161 -26.80 -60.23 41.23
CA LEU A 161 -25.98 -59.08 41.62
C LEU A 161 -24.59 -59.11 40.97
N ASN A 162 -23.98 -60.29 40.81
CA ASN A 162 -22.69 -60.43 40.11
C ASN A 162 -22.80 -60.23 38.58
N ARG A 163 -23.91 -60.65 37.96
CA ARG A 163 -24.21 -60.36 36.54
C ARG A 163 -24.42 -58.86 36.34
N GLU A 164 -25.26 -58.24 37.17
CA GLU A 164 -25.53 -56.80 37.16
C GLU A 164 -24.25 -55.99 37.41
N LYS A 165 -23.39 -56.42 38.34
CA LYS A 165 -22.05 -55.82 38.55
C LYS A 165 -21.18 -55.88 37.28
N SER A 166 -21.24 -56.97 36.52
CA SER A 166 -20.47 -57.14 35.28
C SER A 166 -21.02 -56.28 34.14
N GLU A 167 -22.34 -56.18 34.02
CA GLU A 167 -23.04 -55.29 33.07
C GLU A 167 -22.80 -53.81 33.40
N LEU A 168 -22.82 -53.46 34.69
CA LEU A 168 -22.48 -52.12 35.18
C LEU A 168 -21.00 -51.78 34.92
N GLN A 169 -20.09 -52.74 35.07
CA GLN A 169 -18.68 -52.56 34.72
C GLN A 169 -18.47 -52.33 33.21
N ALA A 170 -19.21 -53.04 32.36
CA ALA A 170 -19.18 -52.83 30.91
C ALA A 170 -19.73 -51.45 30.53
N SER A 171 -20.85 -51.04 31.12
CA SER A 171 -21.45 -49.71 30.95
C SER A 171 -20.52 -48.60 31.44
N TYR A 172 -19.86 -48.80 32.59
CA TYR A 172 -18.85 -47.88 33.12
C TYR A 172 -17.63 -47.73 32.20
N ASN A 173 -17.18 -48.83 31.59
CA ASN A 173 -16.07 -48.79 30.61
C ASN A 173 -16.49 -48.04 29.33
N SER A 174 -17.69 -48.30 28.80
CA SER A 174 -18.25 -47.58 27.64
C SER A 174 -18.40 -46.08 27.91
N LEU A 175 -18.99 -45.73 29.07
CA LEU A 175 -19.18 -44.34 29.49
C LEU A 175 -17.84 -43.61 29.67
N ASN A 176 -16.78 -44.30 30.13
CA ASN A 176 -15.44 -43.73 30.19
C ASN A 176 -14.78 -43.52 28.82
N GLN A 177 -15.07 -44.40 27.85
CA GLN A 177 -14.64 -44.22 26.47
C GLN A 177 -15.35 -43.03 25.81
N GLU A 178 -16.67 -42.91 25.99
CA GLU A 178 -17.46 -41.74 25.56
C GLU A 178 -16.98 -40.46 26.23
N ARG A 179 -16.76 -40.47 27.55
CA ARG A 179 -16.18 -39.34 28.31
C ARG A 179 -14.81 -38.92 27.76
N SER A 180 -13.98 -39.86 27.35
CA SER A 180 -12.66 -39.54 26.76
C SER A 180 -12.79 -38.92 25.37
N GLN A 181 -13.68 -39.47 24.51
CA GLN A 181 -13.98 -38.86 23.20
C GLN A 181 -14.63 -37.46 23.35
N LEU A 182 -15.46 -37.26 24.36
CA LEU A 182 -16.05 -35.97 24.68
C LEU A 182 -14.98 -34.97 25.17
N LEU A 183 -14.02 -35.43 25.97
CA LEU A 183 -12.87 -34.64 26.42
C LEU A 183 -11.97 -34.23 25.25
N ASP A 184 -11.70 -35.14 24.30
CA ASP A 184 -10.94 -34.81 23.09
C ASP A 184 -11.68 -33.80 22.21
N ARG A 185 -13.00 -33.95 22.04
CA ARG A 185 -13.85 -32.96 21.35
C ARG A 185 -13.84 -31.61 22.06
N TYR A 186 -13.94 -31.61 23.40
CA TYR A 186 -13.88 -30.41 24.23
C TYR A 186 -12.52 -29.70 24.12
N ASN A 187 -11.42 -30.45 24.14
CA ASN A 187 -10.07 -29.91 23.96
C ASN A 187 -9.90 -29.30 22.56
N ASN A 188 -10.39 -29.99 21.51
CA ASN A 188 -10.36 -29.47 20.15
C ASN A 188 -11.23 -28.20 19.98
N LEU A 189 -12.41 -28.15 20.59
CA LEU A 189 -13.26 -26.95 20.63
C LEU A 189 -12.59 -25.81 21.41
N THR A 190 -11.91 -26.11 22.52
CA THR A 190 -11.16 -25.14 23.33
C THR A 190 -9.98 -24.56 22.55
N ASN A 191 -9.25 -25.40 21.81
CA ASN A 191 -8.18 -24.97 20.90
C ASN A 191 -8.74 -24.13 19.74
N GLY A 192 -9.86 -24.56 19.12
CA GLY A 192 -10.55 -23.80 18.09
C GLY A 192 -11.03 -22.43 18.58
N ASN A 193 -11.61 -22.36 19.78
CA ASN A 193 -12.02 -21.12 20.42
C ASN A 193 -10.81 -20.23 20.77
N THR A 194 -9.69 -20.80 21.21
CA THR A 194 -8.44 -20.06 21.48
C THR A 194 -7.86 -19.47 20.18
N ASN A 195 -7.93 -20.21 19.07
CA ASN A 195 -7.51 -19.73 17.75
C ASN A 195 -8.46 -18.62 17.23
N LEU A 196 -9.77 -18.78 17.40
CA LEU A 196 -10.76 -17.74 17.07
C LEU A 196 -10.56 -16.48 17.93
N GLN A 197 -10.33 -16.62 19.23
CA GLN A 197 -10.01 -15.51 20.13
C GLN A 197 -8.71 -14.81 19.72
N THR A 198 -7.70 -15.57 19.30
CA THR A 198 -6.44 -15.01 18.78
C THR A 198 -6.66 -14.24 17.48
N SER A 199 -7.45 -14.79 16.55
CA SER A 199 -7.81 -14.13 15.30
C SER A 199 -8.65 -12.86 15.54
N TYR A 200 -9.63 -12.90 16.45
CA TYR A 200 -10.42 -11.75 16.88
C TYR A 200 -9.56 -10.67 17.55
N ASN A 201 -8.63 -11.05 18.42
CA ASN A 201 -7.68 -10.13 19.03
C ASN A 201 -6.76 -9.48 17.98
N ASN A 202 -6.37 -10.22 16.93
CA ASN A 202 -5.58 -9.68 15.81
C ASN A 202 -6.40 -8.72 14.95
N MET A 203 -7.63 -9.06 14.54
CA MET A 203 -8.53 -8.12 13.85
C MET A 203 -8.79 -6.85 14.66
N ASN A 204 -8.92 -6.94 15.99
CA ASN A 204 -9.05 -5.76 16.84
C ASN A 204 -7.76 -4.91 16.88
N ARG A 205 -6.57 -5.53 16.88
CA ARG A 205 -5.30 -4.82 16.73
C ARG A 205 -5.20 -4.11 15.39
N GLU A 206 -5.56 -4.79 14.30
CA GLU A 206 -5.60 -4.22 12.94
C GLU A 206 -6.60 -3.07 12.85
N LYS A 207 -7.79 -3.21 13.45
CA LYS A 207 -8.79 -2.13 13.58
C LYS A 207 -8.20 -0.93 14.33
N SER A 208 -7.56 -1.14 15.49
CA SER A 208 -6.92 -0.05 16.25
C SER A 208 -5.73 0.58 15.52
N GLN A 209 -4.98 -0.18 14.72
CA GLN A 209 -3.93 0.34 13.83
C GLN A 209 -4.51 1.17 12.69
N LEU A 210 -5.63 0.75 12.11
CA LEU A 210 -6.35 1.49 11.07
C LEU A 210 -6.97 2.78 11.62
N GLU A 211 -7.54 2.73 12.82
CA GLU A 211 -8.08 3.89 13.54
C GLU A 211 -6.96 4.88 13.93
N THR A 212 -5.80 4.37 14.37
CA THR A 212 -4.59 5.17 14.57
C THR A 212 -4.12 5.81 13.27
N SER A 213 -4.15 5.07 12.15
CA SER A 213 -3.76 5.57 10.83
C SER A 213 -4.72 6.65 10.32
N TYR A 214 -6.03 6.46 10.53
CA TYR A 214 -7.06 7.46 10.23
C TYR A 214 -6.88 8.74 11.06
N ASN A 215 -6.63 8.61 12.37
CA ASN A 215 -6.37 9.75 13.25
C ASN A 215 -5.08 10.50 12.87
N ASN A 216 -4.03 9.78 12.48
CA ASN A 216 -2.82 10.37 11.91
C ASN A 216 -3.13 11.13 10.62
N LEU A 217 -3.87 10.52 9.68
CA LEU A 217 -4.25 11.17 8.41
C LEU A 217 -5.13 12.41 8.63
N SER A 218 -6.03 12.38 9.62
CA SER A 218 -6.83 13.54 10.02
C SER A 218 -5.97 14.65 10.63
N ARG A 219 -4.93 14.30 11.40
CA ARG A 219 -3.97 15.26 11.94
C ARG A 219 -3.09 15.84 10.84
N ASP A 220 -2.61 15.03 9.91
CA ASP A 220 -1.81 15.45 8.76
C ASP A 220 -2.61 16.38 7.85
N LYS A 221 -3.92 16.12 7.66
CA LYS A 221 -4.87 17.04 7.00
C LYS A 221 -4.97 18.40 7.73
N SER A 222 -5.01 18.40 9.07
CA SER A 222 -4.99 19.65 9.85
C SER A 222 -3.66 20.39 9.68
N GLN A 223 -2.54 19.68 9.79
CA GLN A 223 -1.20 20.26 9.61
C GLN A 223 -1.00 20.83 8.19
N LEU A 224 -1.60 20.21 7.17
CA LEU A 224 -1.60 20.72 5.80
C LEU A 224 -2.45 22.00 5.69
N LEU A 225 -3.59 22.08 6.37
CA LEU A 225 -4.41 23.29 6.44
C LEU A 225 -3.69 24.43 7.18
N ASP A 226 -3.01 24.13 8.29
CA ASP A 226 -2.20 25.08 9.05
C ASP A 226 -0.99 25.56 8.22
N SER A 227 -0.37 24.65 7.46
CA SER A 227 0.71 24.98 6.51
C SER A 227 0.21 25.86 5.37
N TYR A 228 -0.98 25.58 4.83
CA TYR A 228 -1.63 26.39 3.80
C TYR A 228 -1.95 27.81 4.31
N ASN A 229 -2.49 27.92 5.53
CA ASN A 229 -2.76 29.20 6.18
C ASN A 229 -1.46 29.98 6.44
N SER A 230 -0.41 29.30 6.91
CA SER A 230 0.93 29.88 7.10
C SER A 230 1.56 30.35 5.79
N LEU A 231 1.37 29.60 4.69
CA LEU A 231 1.83 29.99 3.35
C LEU A 231 1.08 31.23 2.83
N ASN A 232 -0.23 31.31 3.05
CA ASN A 232 -1.03 32.50 2.74
C ASN A 232 -0.60 33.71 3.59
N GLN A 233 -0.28 33.53 4.88
CA GLN A 233 0.28 34.58 5.72
C GLN A 233 1.66 35.03 5.21
N GLY A 234 2.52 34.09 4.82
CA GLY A 234 3.81 34.39 4.18
C GLY A 234 3.67 35.13 2.86
N ARG A 235 2.66 34.80 2.04
CA ARG A 235 2.29 35.53 0.83
C ARG A 235 1.85 36.97 1.15
N SER A 236 1.03 37.18 2.18
CA SER A 236 0.63 38.53 2.62
C SER A 236 1.84 39.34 3.11
N GLN A 237 2.72 38.75 3.90
CA GLN A 237 3.98 39.39 4.31
C GLN A 237 4.91 39.70 3.13
N LEU A 238 4.93 38.83 2.11
CA LEU A 238 5.68 39.09 0.88
C LEU A 238 5.05 40.23 0.06
N GLN A 239 3.72 40.34 0.04
CA GLN A 239 3.01 41.47 -0.57
C GLN A 239 3.30 42.78 0.18
N GLU A 240 3.34 42.76 1.51
CA GLU A 240 3.76 43.93 2.30
C GLU A 240 5.22 44.32 2.04
N LYS A 241 6.14 43.34 1.96
CA LYS A 241 7.54 43.58 1.56
C LYS A 241 7.66 44.11 0.14
N TYR A 242 6.86 43.62 -0.81
CA TYR A 242 6.80 44.13 -2.18
C TYR A 242 6.29 45.58 -2.19
N ASN A 243 5.21 45.87 -1.46
CA ASN A 243 4.67 47.22 -1.33
C ASN A 243 5.68 48.17 -0.66
N LYS A 244 6.44 47.70 0.34
CA LYS A 244 7.55 48.44 0.97
C LYS A 244 8.68 48.70 -0.02
N LEU A 245 9.13 47.68 -0.75
CA LEU A 245 10.17 47.81 -1.78
C LEU A 245 9.74 48.79 -2.89
N ASN A 246 8.45 48.83 -3.24
CA ASN A 246 7.94 49.77 -4.23
C ASN A 246 7.90 51.21 -3.69
N ARG A 247 7.65 51.41 -2.38
CA ARG A 247 7.83 52.72 -1.71
C ARG A 247 9.32 53.12 -1.65
N GLU A 248 10.21 52.20 -1.30
CA GLU A 248 11.67 52.42 -1.30
C GLU A 248 12.18 52.76 -2.70
N LYS A 249 11.63 52.12 -3.75
CA LYS A 249 11.89 52.48 -5.15
C LYS A 249 11.41 53.89 -5.47
N SER A 250 10.22 54.29 -5.03
CA SER A 250 9.73 55.67 -5.21
C SER A 250 10.61 56.68 -4.49
N GLN A 251 11.04 56.39 -3.26
CA GLN A 251 12.00 57.21 -2.50
C GLN A 251 13.38 57.26 -3.18
N PHE A 252 13.82 56.18 -3.84
CA PHE A 252 15.07 56.19 -4.62
C PHE A 252 14.96 57.04 -5.88
N VAL A 253 13.80 57.04 -6.56
CA VAL A 253 13.54 57.94 -7.69
C VAL A 253 13.53 59.40 -7.22
N GLU A 254 12.83 59.71 -6.13
CA GLU A 254 12.84 61.05 -5.52
C GLU A 254 14.25 61.49 -5.08
N SER A 255 15.04 60.58 -4.52
CA SER A 255 16.45 60.81 -4.18
C SER A 255 17.34 61.00 -5.41
N TYR A 256 17.05 60.32 -6.53
CA TYR A 256 17.75 60.51 -7.81
C TYR A 256 17.41 61.87 -8.44
N ASP A 257 16.15 62.27 -8.40
CA ASP A 257 15.70 63.59 -8.88
C ASP A 257 16.31 64.71 -8.01
N ASN A 258 16.35 64.53 -6.68
CA ASN A 258 17.06 65.42 -5.78
C ASN A 258 18.57 65.47 -6.08
N LEU A 259 19.23 64.33 -6.33
CA LEU A 259 20.64 64.30 -6.72
C LEU A 259 20.90 64.98 -8.08
N SER A 260 19.91 64.94 -8.98
CA SER A 260 19.93 65.67 -10.25
C SER A 260 19.83 67.19 -10.03
N GLN A 261 18.95 67.64 -9.11
CA GLN A 261 18.90 69.03 -8.68
C GLN A 261 20.18 69.45 -7.96
N ASP A 262 20.71 68.62 -7.06
CA ASP A 262 22.00 68.86 -6.40
C ASP A 262 23.14 68.98 -7.41
N LYS A 263 23.13 68.20 -8.50
CA LYS A 263 24.11 68.34 -9.58
C LYS A 263 23.98 69.69 -10.31
N ILE A 264 22.77 70.14 -10.60
CA ILE A 264 22.51 71.46 -11.20
C ILE A 264 22.96 72.56 -10.22
N GLN A 265 22.62 72.42 -8.94
CA GLN A 265 23.02 73.32 -7.86
C GLN A 265 24.54 73.34 -7.68
N LEU A 266 25.22 72.20 -7.78
CA LEU A 266 26.67 72.08 -7.70
C LEU A 266 27.35 72.74 -8.91
N GLN A 267 26.74 72.69 -10.09
CA GLN A 267 27.23 73.35 -11.30
C GLN A 267 27.02 74.88 -11.25
N ALA A 268 25.89 75.34 -10.68
CA ALA A 268 25.68 76.75 -10.35
C ALA A 268 26.67 77.23 -9.27
N ASN A 269 26.88 76.43 -8.21
CA ASN A 269 27.83 76.68 -7.15
C ASN A 269 29.27 76.69 -7.67
N TYR A 270 29.64 75.81 -8.60
CA TYR A 270 30.96 75.81 -9.25
C TYR A 270 31.16 77.11 -10.04
N THR A 271 30.16 77.52 -10.82
CA THR A 271 30.18 78.79 -11.58
C THR A 271 30.32 80.00 -10.65
N ASN A 272 29.63 79.98 -9.50
CA ASN A 272 29.77 81.01 -8.47
C ASN A 272 31.12 80.92 -7.75
N LEU A 273 31.66 79.73 -7.52
CA LEU A 273 32.96 79.51 -6.89
C LEU A 273 34.10 79.99 -7.80
N THR A 274 33.98 79.88 -9.12
CA THR A 274 34.88 80.54 -10.08
C THR A 274 34.84 82.06 -9.90
N LYS A 275 33.64 82.68 -9.87
CA LYS A 275 33.51 84.13 -9.60
C LYS A 275 34.07 84.53 -8.22
N TYR A 276 33.84 83.72 -7.19
CA TYR A 276 34.42 83.94 -5.87
C TYR A 276 35.93 83.73 -5.86
N HIS A 277 36.48 82.83 -6.66
CA HIS A 277 37.92 82.69 -6.85
C HIS A 277 38.50 83.94 -7.53
N ASP A 278 37.87 84.49 -8.56
CA ASP A 278 38.32 85.72 -9.22
C ASP A 278 38.27 86.91 -8.25
N GLN A 279 37.21 86.99 -7.43
CA GLN A 279 37.06 87.97 -6.35
C GLN A 279 38.06 87.76 -5.21
N LEU A 280 38.37 86.53 -4.81
CA LEU A 280 39.39 86.22 -3.80
C LEU A 280 40.79 86.47 -4.34
N GLN A 281 41.08 86.21 -5.61
CA GLN A 281 42.36 86.54 -6.25
C GLN A 281 42.61 88.05 -6.18
N THR A 282 41.57 88.83 -6.47
CA THR A 282 41.56 90.30 -6.36
C THR A 282 41.67 90.75 -4.91
N SER A 283 40.88 90.16 -4.01
CA SER A 283 40.84 90.54 -2.59
C SER A 283 42.11 90.13 -1.84
N TYR A 284 42.70 88.97 -2.13
CA TYR A 284 44.00 88.53 -1.60
C TYR A 284 45.11 89.49 -2.01
N SER A 285 45.08 89.94 -3.27
CA SER A 285 45.99 90.97 -3.78
C SER A 285 45.86 92.32 -3.06
N ASN A 286 44.70 92.61 -2.44
CA ASN A 286 44.43 93.80 -1.61
C ASN A 286 44.71 93.56 -0.12
N LEU A 287 44.25 92.45 0.46
CA LEU A 287 44.37 92.12 1.88
C LEU A 287 45.83 91.80 2.27
N SER A 288 46.64 91.34 1.32
CA SER A 288 48.10 91.25 1.47
C SER A 288 48.76 92.63 1.64
N ARG A 289 48.14 93.71 1.16
CA ARG A 289 48.55 95.10 1.47
C ARG A 289 48.05 95.57 2.85
N GLU A 290 46.85 95.19 3.28
CA GLU A 290 46.24 95.66 4.55
C GLU A 290 46.70 94.88 5.80
N LYS A 291 46.89 93.55 5.72
CA LYS A 291 47.23 92.71 6.89
C LYS A 291 48.52 93.17 7.58
N LEU A 292 49.48 93.68 6.81
CA LEU A 292 50.74 94.24 7.31
C LEU A 292 50.56 95.53 8.12
N GLN A 293 49.38 96.18 8.06
CA GLN A 293 49.07 97.39 8.82
C GLN A 293 48.35 97.09 10.16
N LEU A 294 47.41 96.14 10.19
CA LEU A 294 46.45 96.06 11.30
C LEU A 294 46.90 95.31 12.57
N GLN A 295 47.77 94.29 12.46
CA GLN A 295 48.27 93.54 13.64
C GLN A 295 48.96 94.47 14.65
N SER A 296 49.48 95.60 14.18
CA SER A 296 50.11 96.65 14.98
C SER A 296 49.17 97.38 15.97
N THR A 297 47.85 97.14 15.95
CA THR A 297 46.88 97.93 16.72
C THR A 297 46.09 97.18 17.81
N TYR A 298 45.81 95.89 17.63
CA TYR A 298 44.80 95.19 18.44
C TYR A 298 45.24 94.91 19.89
N ASP A 299 46.46 94.43 20.09
CA ASP A 299 46.92 93.89 21.39
C ASP A 299 46.91 94.94 22.52
N SER A 300 46.78 96.23 22.18
CA SER A 300 46.66 97.35 23.12
C SER A 300 45.27 97.51 23.76
N LEU A 301 44.17 97.08 23.12
CA LEU A 301 42.80 97.43 23.57
C LEU A 301 42.18 96.42 24.54
N SER A 302 42.62 95.16 24.53
CA SER A 302 41.98 94.11 25.33
C SER A 302 42.18 94.26 26.85
N GLY A 303 43.18 95.05 27.29
CA GLY A 303 43.40 95.32 28.71
C GLY A 303 42.26 96.14 29.34
N GLU A 304 41.69 97.10 28.61
CA GLU A 304 40.82 98.13 29.18
C GLU A 304 39.43 97.61 29.61
N LYS A 305 38.88 96.60 28.94
CA LYS A 305 37.45 96.26 29.12
C LYS A 305 37.15 95.38 30.34
N SER A 306 38.05 94.50 30.77
CA SER A 306 37.83 93.64 31.95
C SER A 306 37.55 94.42 33.24
N GLU A 307 38.04 95.66 33.31
CA GLU A 307 37.84 96.55 34.46
C GLU A 307 36.38 97.04 34.59
N LEU A 308 35.67 97.23 33.46
CA LEU A 308 34.34 97.84 33.46
C LEU A 308 33.23 96.89 33.97
N GLN A 309 33.29 95.60 33.62
CA GLN A 309 32.23 94.64 33.97
C GLN A 309 32.08 94.49 35.50
N THR A 310 33.21 94.32 36.20
CA THR A 310 33.31 94.20 37.66
C THR A 310 32.67 95.38 38.41
N ARG A 311 32.54 96.54 37.75
CA ARG A 311 32.00 97.77 38.35
C ARG A 311 30.48 97.86 38.26
N ASN A 312 29.87 97.27 37.24
CA ASN A 312 28.43 97.36 36.99
C ASN A 312 27.60 96.53 37.99
N ASP A 313 28.05 95.31 38.29
CA ASP A 313 27.32 94.38 39.17
C ASP A 313 27.17 94.89 40.61
N ARG A 314 28.03 95.82 41.03
CA ARG A 314 27.96 96.51 42.33
C ARG A 314 26.82 97.54 42.44
N LEU A 315 26.44 98.19 41.33
CA LEU A 315 25.41 99.24 41.34
C LEU A 315 24.00 98.65 41.55
N GLN A 316 23.75 97.45 40.99
CA GLN A 316 22.44 96.81 40.99
C GLN A 316 21.89 96.50 42.39
N SER A 317 22.76 96.14 43.34
CA SER A 317 22.35 95.75 44.70
C SER A 317 21.94 96.94 45.58
N SER A 318 22.53 98.13 45.37
CA SER A 318 22.26 99.32 46.17
C SER A 318 20.83 99.87 45.95
N TYR A 319 20.37 99.81 44.71
CA TYR A 319 19.08 100.35 44.26
C TYR A 319 17.87 99.74 45.00
N ASN A 320 17.92 98.45 45.35
CA ASN A 320 16.75 97.71 45.84
C ASN A 320 16.34 98.01 47.30
N ASN A 321 17.24 98.57 48.13
CA ASN A 321 16.93 98.86 49.54
C ASN A 321 16.15 100.18 49.72
N LEU A 322 16.57 101.25 49.02
CA LEU A 322 15.95 102.59 49.15
C LEU A 322 14.46 102.64 48.79
N LEU A 323 13.96 101.67 48.01
CA LEU A 323 12.59 101.67 47.51
C LEU A 323 11.54 101.36 48.60
N ARG A 324 11.91 100.70 49.70
CA ARG A 324 10.95 100.21 50.71
C ARG A 324 10.52 101.28 51.72
N GLU A 325 11.47 102.00 52.32
CA GLU A 325 11.21 102.95 53.42
C GLU A 325 10.36 104.15 52.99
N LYS A 326 10.52 104.62 51.75
CA LYS A 326 9.81 105.78 51.20
C LYS A 326 8.28 105.64 51.22
N SER A 327 7.75 104.42 51.24
CA SER A 327 6.32 104.14 51.03
C SER A 327 5.41 104.48 52.21
N GLN A 328 5.88 104.41 53.46
CA GLN A 328 5.02 104.58 54.64
C GLN A 328 4.82 106.04 55.07
N VAL A 329 5.78 106.92 54.77
CA VAL A 329 5.77 108.34 55.19
C VAL A 329 4.69 109.15 54.46
N GLN A 330 4.31 108.75 53.23
CA GLN A 330 3.52 109.59 52.34
C GLN A 330 2.02 109.70 52.69
N THR A 331 1.44 108.70 53.37
CA THR A 331 -0.03 108.59 53.51
C THR A 331 -0.59 109.40 54.69
N GLY A 332 0.13 109.46 55.83
CA GLY A 332 -0.33 110.23 57.00
C GLY A 332 -0.28 111.75 56.79
N TYR A 333 0.63 112.22 55.92
CA TYR A 333 0.92 113.63 55.68
C TYR A 333 -0.28 114.47 55.20
N ASN A 334 -1.21 113.88 54.44
CA ASN A 334 -2.23 114.65 53.70
C ASN A 334 -3.53 114.96 54.48
N ASN A 335 -3.83 114.29 55.60
CA ASN A 335 -5.09 114.52 56.32
C ASN A 335 -5.02 115.74 57.26
N LEU A 336 -3.89 115.93 57.95
CA LEU A 336 -3.68 117.07 58.87
C LEU A 336 -3.60 118.43 58.16
N THR A 337 -3.37 118.44 56.85
CA THR A 337 -3.31 119.67 56.02
C THR A 337 -4.64 120.44 55.99
N LYS A 338 -5.78 119.82 56.35
CA LYS A 338 -7.09 120.50 56.35
C LYS A 338 -7.45 121.23 57.65
N GLU A 339 -6.97 120.80 58.81
CA GLU A 339 -7.32 121.44 60.09
C GLU A 339 -6.50 122.71 60.37
N ASN A 340 -5.20 122.72 60.05
CA ASN A 340 -4.34 123.85 60.41
C ASN A 340 -4.48 125.09 59.50
N SER A 341 -5.50 125.12 58.63
CA SER A 341 -5.91 126.30 57.85
C SER A 341 -6.44 127.46 58.72
N GLN A 342 -6.54 127.26 60.04
CA GLN A 342 -6.85 128.28 61.04
C GLN A 342 -5.61 128.93 61.69
N LEU A 343 -4.38 128.43 61.46
CA LEU A 343 -3.17 128.97 62.12
C LEU A 343 -2.44 130.05 61.30
N VAL A 344 -3.01 130.45 60.15
CA VAL A 344 -2.45 131.43 59.20
C VAL A 344 -2.16 132.80 59.85
N ASP A 345 -2.90 133.20 60.88
CA ASP A 345 -2.75 134.54 61.47
C ASP A 345 -1.50 134.73 62.36
N ARG A 346 -0.77 133.66 62.69
CA ARG A 346 0.57 133.77 63.34
C ARG A 346 1.75 133.85 62.37
N TYR A 347 1.43 134.15 61.11
CA TYR A 347 2.29 134.79 60.11
C TYR A 347 3.19 135.92 60.66
N ASN A 348 2.74 136.69 61.66
CA ASN A 348 3.44 137.91 62.10
C ASN A 348 4.06 137.81 63.50
N ASN A 349 5.30 138.30 63.59
CA ASN A 349 6.00 138.69 64.82
C ASN A 349 6.26 137.57 65.85
N LEU A 350 7.40 136.88 65.73
CA LEU A 350 8.63 137.24 66.46
C LEU A 350 9.71 136.21 66.07
N ASN A 351 10.59 136.49 65.11
CA ASN A 351 11.58 137.58 65.10
C ASN A 351 12.46 137.57 66.36
N THR A 352 13.55 136.81 66.30
CA THR A 352 14.94 137.27 66.56
C THR A 352 15.28 137.82 67.96
N GLU A 353 14.33 137.88 68.88
CA GLU A 353 14.51 137.98 70.32
C GLU A 353 13.85 136.74 70.94
N LYS A 354 14.48 135.99 71.83
CA LYS A 354 15.69 136.26 72.63
C LYS A 354 16.12 134.87 73.13
N THR A 355 17.36 134.40 72.94
CA THR A 355 18.50 134.75 73.78
C THR A 355 18.09 135.19 75.19
N GLN A 356 18.50 134.48 76.23
CA GLN A 356 18.32 134.88 77.63
C GLN A 356 16.90 134.74 78.22
N LEU A 357 16.90 134.36 79.50
CA LEU A 357 15.94 134.74 80.55
C LEU A 357 14.56 134.04 80.54
N GLN A 358 14.38 132.88 81.19
CA GLN A 358 14.66 132.54 82.60
C GLN A 358 13.91 133.40 83.64
N THR A 359 13.50 134.63 83.33
CA THR A 359 13.28 135.64 84.39
C THR A 359 12.03 136.51 84.18
N SER A 360 10.95 135.88 83.73
CA SER A 360 9.59 136.32 84.03
C SER A 360 8.66 135.12 84.11
N HIS A 361 7.84 135.09 85.18
CA HIS A 361 6.71 134.18 85.40
C HIS A 361 7.02 132.71 85.80
N ASN A 362 7.35 132.34 87.05
CA ASN A 362 7.45 133.08 88.31
C ASN A 362 6.23 133.90 88.80
N ASN A 363 4.99 133.63 88.34
CA ASN A 363 3.82 134.35 88.89
C ASN A 363 2.48 133.58 89.03
N ILE A 364 2.21 132.46 88.34
CA ILE A 364 1.05 131.60 88.65
C ILE A 364 1.42 130.12 88.43
N THR A 365 1.64 129.26 89.43
CA THR A 365 1.97 129.45 90.86
C THR A 365 0.88 129.93 91.85
N ARG A 366 -0.34 130.32 91.45
CA ARG A 366 -1.30 130.96 92.39
C ARG A 366 -2.79 130.58 92.36
N GLU A 367 -3.27 129.67 91.49
CA GLU A 367 -4.73 129.37 91.42
C GLU A 367 -5.19 127.91 91.66
N LYS A 368 -4.30 126.90 91.82
CA LYS A 368 -4.73 125.52 92.15
C LYS A 368 -4.20 124.95 93.47
N SER A 369 -3.51 125.73 94.28
CA SER A 369 -3.16 125.36 95.67
C SER A 369 -4.34 125.44 96.65
N THR A 370 -5.54 125.82 96.19
CA THR A 370 -6.69 126.16 97.05
C THR A 370 -7.71 125.04 97.26
N LEU A 371 -7.60 123.89 96.56
CA LEU A 371 -8.58 122.80 96.65
C LEU A 371 -7.93 121.43 96.91
N GLN A 372 -8.01 121.06 98.20
CA GLN A 372 -8.20 119.69 98.70
C GLN A 372 -7.04 118.94 99.36
N THR A 373 -6.16 119.69 100.02
CA THR A 373 -5.48 119.30 101.30
C THR A 373 -6.45 118.96 102.45
N LYS A 374 -7.72 118.66 102.17
CA LYS A 374 -8.81 118.45 103.15
C LYS A 374 -9.37 117.02 103.15
N TRP A 375 -8.89 116.13 102.27
CA TRP A 375 -9.42 114.76 102.17
C TRP A 375 -8.52 113.69 102.82
N ASP A 376 -7.21 113.95 102.93
CA ASP A 376 -6.22 112.95 103.39
C ASP A 376 -6.29 112.59 104.88
N ASP A 377 -6.97 113.39 105.71
CA ASP A 377 -6.92 113.24 107.17
C ASP A 377 -8.06 112.43 107.79
N LEU A 378 -9.29 112.50 107.25
CA LEU A 378 -10.47 111.93 107.93
C LEU A 378 -10.53 110.39 107.89
N ASN A 379 -9.94 109.75 106.87
CA ASN A 379 -10.19 108.33 106.59
C ASN A 379 -9.25 107.36 107.34
N ARG A 380 -8.26 107.85 108.11
CA ARG A 380 -7.26 107.02 108.80
C ARG A 380 -7.76 106.39 110.11
N GLU A 381 -8.74 107.00 110.76
CA GLU A 381 -9.16 106.64 112.12
C GLU A 381 -10.22 105.52 112.15
N ASN A 382 -11.10 105.47 111.13
CA ASN A 382 -12.16 104.47 110.99
C ASN A 382 -11.62 103.03 110.79
N SER A 383 -10.38 102.89 110.32
CA SER A 383 -9.76 101.59 109.98
C SER A 383 -9.47 100.69 111.19
N ARG A 384 -9.39 101.24 112.41
CA ARG A 384 -8.98 100.46 113.61
C ARG A 384 -10.11 99.69 114.28
N LEU A 385 -11.37 100.14 114.16
CA LEU A 385 -12.52 99.43 114.76
C LEU A 385 -12.96 98.21 113.94
N ASN A 386 -12.74 98.24 112.62
CA ASN A 386 -13.20 97.21 111.68
C ASN A 386 -12.52 95.84 111.88
N PHE A 387 -11.32 95.81 112.48
CA PHE A 387 -10.48 94.61 112.56
C PHE A 387 -11.12 93.45 113.36
N SER A 388 -11.86 93.77 114.43
CA SER A 388 -12.56 92.74 115.24
C SER A 388 -13.74 92.11 114.49
N TYR A 389 -14.43 92.89 113.66
CA TYR A 389 -15.56 92.42 112.85
C TYR A 389 -15.14 91.49 111.70
N THR A 390 -13.95 91.71 111.13
CA THR A 390 -13.39 90.86 110.06
C THR A 390 -13.16 89.40 110.47
N ASN A 391 -12.77 89.13 111.73
CA ASN A 391 -12.41 87.76 112.14
C ASN A 391 -13.62 86.81 112.21
N LEU A 392 -14.79 87.29 112.64
CA LEU A 392 -16.00 86.45 112.67
C LEU A 392 -16.57 86.17 111.26
N ASN A 393 -16.38 87.11 110.32
CA ASN A 393 -16.77 86.93 108.92
C ASN A 393 -15.83 85.96 108.16
N ARG A 394 -14.60 85.74 108.65
CA ARG A 394 -13.65 84.79 108.06
C ARG A 394 -14.12 83.34 108.19
N GLU A 395 -14.53 82.92 109.39
CA GLU A 395 -15.01 81.54 109.63
C GLU A 395 -16.28 81.22 108.81
N LYS A 396 -17.19 82.20 108.64
CA LYS A 396 -18.35 82.07 107.76
C LYS A 396 -17.95 81.90 106.27
N SER A 397 -16.88 82.56 105.84
CA SER A 397 -16.39 82.49 104.46
C SER A 397 -15.67 81.16 104.18
N GLU A 398 -14.98 80.59 105.17
CA GLU A 398 -14.30 79.30 105.07
C GLU A 398 -15.29 78.14 104.87
N LEU A 399 -16.46 78.18 105.52
CA LEU A 399 -17.52 77.18 105.31
C LEU A 399 -18.16 77.26 103.90
N GLN A 400 -18.33 78.48 103.37
CA GLN A 400 -18.84 78.70 102.00
C GLN A 400 -17.84 78.21 100.93
N ALA A 401 -16.54 78.37 101.17
CA ALA A 401 -15.50 77.88 100.27
C ALA A 401 -15.52 76.34 100.16
N SER A 402 -15.70 75.65 101.29
CA SER A 402 -15.81 74.17 101.32
C SER A 402 -17.01 73.66 100.52
N TYR A 403 -18.19 74.28 100.68
CA TYR A 403 -19.39 73.94 99.90
C TYR A 403 -19.21 74.17 98.38
N ASN A 404 -18.51 75.23 97.99
CA ASN A 404 -18.24 75.54 96.59
C ASN A 404 -17.25 74.52 95.96
N SER A 405 -16.23 74.12 96.72
CA SER A 405 -15.25 73.11 96.29
C SER A 405 -15.91 71.76 95.96
N LEU A 406 -16.83 71.31 96.82
CA LEU A 406 -17.54 70.03 96.65
C LEU A 406 -18.44 70.01 95.39
N ASN A 407 -19.07 71.15 95.05
CA ASN A 407 -19.82 71.27 93.81
C ASN A 407 -18.92 71.31 92.56
N GLN A 408 -17.70 71.82 92.68
CA GLN A 408 -16.72 71.82 91.57
C GLN A 408 -16.22 70.39 91.27
N GLU A 409 -15.90 69.58 92.29
CA GLU A 409 -15.57 68.15 92.11
C GLU A 409 -16.69 67.38 91.41
N ARG A 410 -17.94 67.59 91.84
CA ARG A 410 -19.12 66.95 91.24
C ARG A 410 -19.26 67.29 89.74
N SER A 411 -18.94 68.52 89.33
CA SER A 411 -18.97 68.91 87.92
C SER A 411 -17.83 68.26 87.11
N GLN A 412 -16.62 68.18 87.67
CA GLN A 412 -15.48 67.51 87.03
C GLN A 412 -15.69 66.00 86.86
N LEU A 413 -16.41 65.36 87.79
CA LEU A 413 -16.77 63.95 87.67
C LEU A 413 -17.74 63.70 86.51
N LEU A 414 -18.69 64.62 86.28
CA LEU A 414 -19.66 64.54 85.18
C LEU A 414 -18.99 64.69 83.81
N ASP A 415 -18.03 65.61 83.69
CA ASP A 415 -17.23 65.76 82.46
C ASP A 415 -16.35 64.54 82.19
N ARG A 416 -15.77 63.90 83.23
CA ARG A 416 -15.05 62.63 83.07
C ARG A 416 -15.95 61.51 82.57
N TYR A 417 -17.17 61.39 83.10
CA TYR A 417 -18.14 60.40 82.65
C TYR A 417 -18.49 60.57 81.17
N ASN A 418 -18.81 61.79 80.74
CA ASN A 418 -19.15 62.09 79.34
C ASN A 418 -17.98 61.81 78.38
N ASN A 419 -16.73 62.12 78.79
CA ASN A 419 -15.53 61.81 78.00
C ASN A 419 -15.28 60.30 77.86
N LEU A 420 -15.51 59.52 78.92
CA LEU A 420 -15.44 58.05 78.87
C LEU A 420 -16.50 57.47 77.92
N THR A 421 -17.74 58.00 77.96
CA THR A 421 -18.80 57.60 77.03
C THR A 421 -18.40 57.85 75.58
N ASN A 422 -17.90 59.06 75.27
CA ASN A 422 -17.44 59.38 73.91
C ASN A 422 -16.26 58.50 73.45
N GLY A 423 -15.30 58.23 74.34
CA GLY A 423 -14.18 57.32 74.07
C GLY A 423 -14.64 55.91 73.70
N ASN A 424 -15.68 55.40 74.37
CA ASN A 424 -16.27 54.11 74.06
C ASN A 424 -16.93 54.10 72.66
N THR A 425 -17.62 55.18 72.27
CA THR A 425 -18.22 55.33 70.92
C THR A 425 -17.16 55.36 69.82
N TYR A 426 -16.00 55.99 70.05
CA TYR A 426 -14.86 55.95 69.13
C TYR A 426 -14.25 54.55 69.01
N LEU A 427 -14.09 53.83 70.12
CA LEU A 427 -13.62 52.43 70.11
C LEU A 427 -14.59 51.52 69.35
N GLN A 428 -15.90 51.66 69.56
CA GLN A 428 -16.92 50.92 68.81
C GLN A 428 -16.84 51.18 67.30
N THR A 429 -16.61 52.43 66.91
CA THR A 429 -16.45 52.82 65.49
C THR A 429 -15.18 52.24 64.89
N SER A 430 -14.07 52.30 65.62
CA SER A 430 -12.78 51.71 65.21
C SER A 430 -12.88 50.19 65.03
N TYR A 431 -13.56 49.50 65.96
CA TYR A 431 -13.81 48.06 65.89
C TYR A 431 -14.63 47.66 64.64
N ASN A 432 -15.68 48.43 64.31
CA ASN A 432 -16.47 48.19 63.11
C ASN A 432 -15.68 48.42 61.81
N ASN A 433 -14.79 49.43 61.78
CA ASN A 433 -13.91 49.68 60.64
C ASN A 433 -12.91 48.53 60.43
N LEU A 434 -12.30 48.02 61.50
CA LEU A 434 -11.42 46.84 61.49
C LEU A 434 -12.13 45.57 60.95
N ILE A 435 -13.42 45.40 61.24
CA ILE A 435 -14.23 44.32 60.63
C ILE A 435 -14.39 44.53 59.12
N GLY A 436 -14.62 45.78 58.67
CA GLY A 436 -14.67 46.13 57.25
C GLY A 436 -13.37 45.84 56.50
N GLU A 437 -12.23 46.23 57.09
CA GLU A 437 -10.89 45.95 56.54
C GLU A 437 -10.60 44.45 56.47
N LYS A 438 -10.97 43.68 57.51
CA LYS A 438 -10.86 42.21 57.50
C LYS A 438 -11.62 41.58 56.33
N LEU A 439 -12.86 42.01 56.09
CA LEU A 439 -13.69 41.49 55.00
C LEU A 439 -13.12 41.86 53.61
N GLN A 440 -12.53 43.05 53.46
CA GLN A 440 -11.84 43.43 52.23
C GLN A 440 -10.57 42.60 52.00
N LEU A 441 -9.79 42.31 53.05
CA LEU A 441 -8.62 41.43 52.97
C LEU A 441 -9.02 39.98 52.61
N GLU A 442 -10.11 39.45 53.17
CA GLU A 442 -10.65 38.14 52.80
C GLU A 442 -11.10 38.09 51.34
N ALA A 443 -11.78 39.13 50.83
CA ALA A 443 -12.13 39.24 49.42
C ALA A 443 -10.89 39.30 48.50
N SER A 444 -9.88 40.08 48.89
CA SER A 444 -8.63 40.23 48.13
C SER A 444 -7.84 38.93 48.08
N ASN A 445 -7.74 38.21 49.21
CA ASN A 445 -7.08 36.91 49.30
C ASN A 445 -7.79 35.82 48.45
N ASN A 446 -9.12 35.85 48.39
CA ASN A 446 -9.89 34.97 47.51
C ASN A 446 -9.64 35.27 46.01
N ASN A 447 -9.46 36.54 45.63
CA ASN A 447 -9.10 36.91 44.26
C ASN A 447 -7.66 36.49 43.92
N LEU A 448 -6.69 36.74 44.79
CA LEU A 448 -5.31 36.25 44.64
C LEU A 448 -5.23 34.72 44.53
N THR A 449 -6.12 34.00 45.23
CA THR A 449 -6.22 32.54 45.12
C THR A 449 -6.75 32.10 43.74
N LYS A 450 -7.70 32.84 43.14
CA LYS A 450 -8.16 32.61 41.76
C LYS A 450 -7.08 32.95 40.73
N GLU A 451 -6.38 34.07 40.87
CA GLU A 451 -5.27 34.42 39.98
C GLU A 451 -4.16 33.36 40.04
N LYS A 452 -3.81 32.88 41.24
CA LYS A 452 -2.85 31.79 41.43
C LYS A 452 -3.27 30.51 40.73
N SER A 453 -4.55 30.13 40.77
CA SER A 453 -5.04 28.94 40.06
C SER A 453 -5.04 29.12 38.55
N GLN A 454 -5.37 30.32 38.04
CA GLN A 454 -5.28 30.67 36.63
C GLN A 454 -3.82 30.68 36.13
N LEU A 455 -2.88 31.23 36.90
CA LEU A 455 -1.44 31.17 36.63
C LEU A 455 -0.92 29.73 36.62
N GLN A 456 -1.38 28.88 37.54
CA GLN A 456 -1.03 27.45 37.54
C GLN A 456 -1.55 26.74 36.28
N THR A 457 -2.77 27.03 35.84
CA THR A 457 -3.33 26.51 34.57
C THR A 457 -2.52 27.00 33.36
N SER A 458 -2.17 28.29 33.32
CA SER A 458 -1.36 28.87 32.26
C SER A 458 0.05 28.26 32.20
N TYR A 459 0.69 28.07 33.35
CA TYR A 459 1.99 27.39 33.47
C TYR A 459 1.93 25.93 32.96
N ASN A 460 0.89 25.19 33.34
CA ASN A 460 0.70 23.80 32.87
C ASN A 460 0.49 23.73 31.35
N ASN A 461 -0.28 24.68 30.79
CA ASN A 461 -0.46 24.79 29.33
C ASN A 461 0.87 25.12 28.64
N LEU A 462 1.62 26.10 29.13
CA LEU A 462 2.91 26.50 28.56
C LEU A 462 3.94 25.35 28.57
N ASN A 463 3.97 24.53 29.63
CA ASN A 463 4.79 23.31 29.67
C ASN A 463 4.33 22.27 28.65
N ARG A 464 3.01 22.11 28.43
CA ARG A 464 2.48 21.19 27.42
C ARG A 464 2.85 21.66 26.01
N ASP A 465 2.74 22.94 25.74
CA ASP A 465 3.09 23.56 24.46
C ASP A 465 4.61 23.44 24.20
N LYS A 466 5.44 23.61 25.24
CA LYS A 466 6.88 23.32 25.19
C LYS A 466 7.17 21.88 24.77
N SER A 467 6.51 20.88 25.38
CA SER A 467 6.68 19.47 25.00
C SER A 467 6.18 19.16 23.58
N GLN A 468 5.12 19.83 23.12
CA GLN A 468 4.64 19.73 21.73
C GLN A 468 5.62 20.35 20.73
N LEU A 469 6.23 21.48 21.09
CA LEU A 469 7.25 22.15 20.28
C LEU A 469 8.53 21.32 20.19
N GLU A 470 8.97 20.72 21.29
CA GLU A 470 10.12 19.82 21.36
C GLU A 470 9.89 18.53 20.54
N THR A 471 8.68 17.98 20.59
CA THR A 471 8.25 16.88 19.70
C THR A 471 8.28 17.30 18.22
N SER A 472 7.82 18.51 17.91
CA SER A 472 7.80 19.05 16.54
C SER A 472 9.21 19.31 16.02
N TYR A 473 10.11 19.81 16.86
CA TYR A 473 11.53 20.01 16.56
C TYR A 473 12.24 18.69 16.26
N ASN A 474 12.00 17.65 17.08
CA ASN A 474 12.54 16.31 16.84
C ASN A 474 12.02 15.68 15.54
N ASN A 475 10.72 15.86 15.24
CA ASN A 475 10.14 15.45 13.95
C ASN A 475 10.78 16.20 12.77
N LEU A 476 10.96 17.52 12.88
CA LEU A 476 11.60 18.35 11.85
C LEU A 476 13.06 17.93 11.61
N ASN A 477 13.82 17.63 12.67
CA ASN A 477 15.17 17.07 12.55
C ASN A 477 15.17 15.68 11.89
N ARG A 478 14.16 14.84 12.15
CA ARG A 478 14.02 13.55 11.47
C ARG A 478 13.73 13.72 9.98
N VAL A 479 12.83 14.63 9.61
CA VAL A 479 12.54 15.01 8.21
C VAL A 479 13.78 15.58 7.52
N LYS A 480 14.53 16.45 8.21
CA LYS A 480 15.81 17.00 7.71
C LYS A 480 16.82 15.88 7.39
N SER A 481 16.98 14.90 8.28
CA SER A 481 17.85 13.74 8.05
C SER A 481 17.36 12.83 6.90
N GLN A 482 16.05 12.64 6.76
CA GLN A 482 15.46 11.91 5.63
C GLN A 482 15.69 12.64 4.31
N LEU A 483 15.52 13.97 4.29
CA LEU A 483 15.76 14.82 3.12
C LEU A 483 17.25 14.81 2.73
N GLN A 484 18.17 14.87 3.71
CA GLN A 484 19.60 14.72 3.48
C GLN A 484 19.96 13.35 2.88
N THR A 485 19.32 12.28 3.35
CA THR A 485 19.50 10.94 2.78
C THR A 485 19.01 10.88 1.33
N SER A 486 17.84 11.46 1.05
CA SER A 486 17.27 11.56 -0.30
C SER A 486 18.17 12.35 -1.25
N TYR A 487 18.67 13.51 -0.80
CA TYR A 487 19.64 14.33 -1.54
C TYR A 487 20.95 13.58 -1.86
N ASN A 488 21.49 12.85 -0.87
CA ASN A 488 22.70 12.04 -1.07
C ASN A 488 22.48 10.90 -2.09
N ASN A 489 21.28 10.30 -2.11
CA ASN A 489 20.92 9.27 -3.09
C ASN A 489 20.74 9.86 -4.49
N LEU A 490 20.05 10.99 -4.61
CA LEU A 490 19.89 11.70 -5.89
C LEU A 490 21.24 12.13 -6.49
N ASN A 491 22.20 12.55 -5.66
CA ASN A 491 23.57 12.82 -6.12
C ASN A 491 24.31 11.55 -6.59
N ARG A 492 24.06 10.39 -5.99
CA ARG A 492 24.62 9.12 -6.48
C ARG A 492 24.03 8.73 -7.84
N GLU A 493 22.72 8.84 -8.01
CA GLU A 493 22.06 8.62 -9.31
C GLU A 493 22.60 9.58 -10.37
N LYS A 494 22.78 10.86 -10.02
CA LYS A 494 23.41 11.84 -10.91
C LYS A 494 24.81 11.42 -11.35
N SER A 495 25.69 11.00 -10.42
CA SER A 495 27.03 10.53 -10.78
C SER A 495 27.03 9.22 -11.59
N GLN A 496 26.05 8.34 -11.37
CA GLN A 496 25.84 7.15 -12.21
C GLN A 496 25.41 7.51 -13.63
N LEU A 497 24.49 8.48 -13.77
CA LEU A 497 24.05 9.01 -15.07
C LEU A 497 25.19 9.73 -15.81
N GLU A 498 26.01 10.52 -15.12
CA GLU A 498 27.21 11.15 -15.66
C GLU A 498 28.22 10.10 -16.17
N THR A 499 28.39 9.00 -15.43
CA THR A 499 29.23 7.86 -15.83
C THR A 499 28.69 7.16 -17.07
N SER A 500 27.39 6.86 -17.12
CA SER A 500 26.73 6.26 -18.29
C SER A 500 26.82 7.18 -19.52
N ASN A 501 26.63 8.49 -19.36
CA ASN A 501 26.76 9.47 -20.43
C ASN A 501 28.22 9.57 -20.95
N SER A 502 29.21 9.44 -20.06
CA SER A 502 30.63 9.35 -20.47
C SER A 502 30.88 8.11 -21.32
N ASN A 503 30.34 6.95 -20.94
CA ASN A 503 30.48 5.70 -21.69
C ASN A 503 29.76 5.73 -23.04
N LEU A 504 28.52 6.23 -23.10
CA LEU A 504 27.79 6.44 -24.36
C LEU A 504 28.53 7.38 -25.32
N ASN A 505 29.21 8.41 -24.82
CA ASN A 505 30.04 9.29 -25.66
C ASN A 505 31.31 8.59 -26.18
N LYS A 506 31.89 7.64 -25.42
CA LYS A 506 33.00 6.80 -25.92
C LYS A 506 32.51 5.85 -27.02
N GLU A 507 31.39 5.15 -26.83
CA GLU A 507 30.77 4.30 -27.85
C GLU A 507 30.42 5.09 -29.11
N LYS A 508 29.80 6.26 -28.97
CA LYS A 508 29.53 7.19 -30.10
C LYS A 508 30.80 7.56 -30.86
N SER A 509 31.91 7.81 -30.16
CA SER A 509 33.21 8.14 -30.77
C SER A 509 33.83 6.94 -31.51
N GLN A 510 33.66 5.73 -30.96
CA GLN A 510 34.09 4.47 -31.60
C GLN A 510 33.24 4.17 -32.86
N LEU A 511 31.92 4.32 -32.78
CA LEU A 511 31.00 4.23 -33.92
C LEU A 511 31.33 5.26 -35.01
N GLN A 512 31.63 6.50 -34.65
CA GLN A 512 32.06 7.52 -35.61
C GLN A 512 33.38 7.14 -36.31
N THR A 513 34.34 6.57 -35.57
CA THR A 513 35.60 6.06 -36.14
C THR A 513 35.35 4.90 -37.10
N SER A 514 34.49 3.95 -36.71
CA SER A 514 34.10 2.80 -37.54
C SER A 514 33.40 3.24 -38.84
N TYR A 515 32.46 4.18 -38.75
CA TYR A 515 31.78 4.80 -39.89
C TYR A 515 32.77 5.49 -40.85
N ASN A 516 33.74 6.23 -40.31
CA ASN A 516 34.77 6.90 -41.11
C ASN A 516 35.68 5.88 -41.83
N ASN A 517 36.01 4.76 -41.19
CA ASN A 517 36.79 3.68 -41.81
C ASN A 517 35.98 2.97 -42.91
N LEU A 518 34.72 2.63 -42.66
CA LEU A 518 33.85 2.01 -43.66
C LEU A 518 33.67 2.90 -44.91
N ASN A 519 33.59 4.22 -44.75
CA ASN A 519 33.57 5.16 -45.87
C ASN A 519 34.91 5.22 -46.64
N ARG A 520 36.06 5.02 -45.98
CA ARG A 520 37.36 4.87 -46.66
C ARG A 520 37.41 3.59 -47.46
N GLU A 521 37.01 2.46 -46.88
CA GLU A 521 36.92 1.15 -47.57
C GLU A 521 35.98 1.22 -48.78
N LYS A 522 34.79 1.83 -48.63
CA LYS A 522 33.88 2.09 -49.74
C LYS A 522 34.53 2.90 -50.87
N SER A 523 35.31 3.94 -50.52
CA SER A 523 36.03 4.76 -51.50
C SER A 523 37.16 4.00 -52.20
N GLN A 524 37.85 3.11 -51.47
CA GLN A 524 38.86 2.21 -52.02
C GLN A 524 38.23 1.17 -52.96
N LEU A 525 37.11 0.54 -52.58
CA LEU A 525 36.35 -0.36 -53.45
C LEU A 525 35.85 0.35 -54.71
N GLN A 526 35.32 1.58 -54.60
CA GLN A 526 34.90 2.36 -55.76
C GLN A 526 36.06 2.65 -56.72
N THR A 527 37.26 2.93 -56.17
CA THR A 527 38.47 3.14 -56.96
C THR A 527 38.91 1.85 -57.66
N SER A 528 38.89 0.72 -56.94
CA SER A 528 39.21 -0.61 -57.47
C SER A 528 38.24 -1.02 -58.59
N TYR A 529 36.93 -0.83 -58.39
CA TYR A 529 35.88 -1.08 -59.39
C TYR A 529 36.08 -0.23 -60.66
N ASN A 530 36.40 1.05 -60.49
CA ASN A 530 36.67 1.95 -61.62
C ASN A 530 37.93 1.51 -62.41
N ASN A 531 38.97 1.03 -61.73
CA ASN A 531 40.18 0.51 -62.37
C ASN A 531 39.91 -0.81 -63.10
N LEU A 532 39.20 -1.75 -62.46
CA LEU A 532 38.81 -3.03 -63.08
C LEU A 532 37.96 -2.82 -64.35
N ASN A 533 37.07 -1.82 -64.35
CA ASN A 533 36.32 -1.46 -65.56
C ASN A 533 37.22 -0.86 -66.66
N ARG A 534 38.25 -0.08 -66.32
CA ARG A 534 39.24 0.40 -67.31
C ARG A 534 40.04 -0.76 -67.90
N GLU A 535 40.51 -1.68 -67.07
CA GLU A 535 41.22 -2.88 -67.51
C GLU A 535 40.33 -3.76 -68.41
N LYS A 536 39.05 -3.94 -68.04
CA LYS A 536 38.05 -4.63 -68.87
C LYS A 536 37.89 -3.98 -70.24
N SER A 537 37.74 -2.65 -70.31
CA SER A 537 37.66 -1.94 -71.60
C SER A 537 38.93 -2.12 -72.42
N GLN A 538 40.12 -1.97 -71.81
CA GLN A 538 41.40 -2.19 -72.50
C GLN A 538 41.56 -3.63 -73.01
N LEU A 539 41.10 -4.63 -72.27
CA LEU A 539 41.09 -6.02 -72.71
C LEU A 539 40.11 -6.24 -73.88
N GLN A 540 38.95 -5.58 -73.82
CA GLN A 540 37.94 -5.63 -74.86
C GLN A 540 38.45 -4.97 -76.16
N ASP A 541 39.12 -3.82 -76.09
CA ASP A 541 39.75 -3.16 -77.24
C ASP A 541 40.88 -4.02 -77.85
N LYS A 542 41.72 -4.62 -77.01
CA LYS A 542 42.74 -5.60 -77.45
C LYS A 542 42.11 -6.80 -78.14
N PHE A 543 40.99 -7.33 -77.63
CA PHE A 543 40.29 -8.45 -78.23
C PHE A 543 39.73 -8.11 -79.61
N HIS A 544 39.09 -6.93 -79.79
CA HIS A 544 38.63 -6.46 -81.09
C HIS A 544 39.79 -6.27 -82.08
N THR A 545 40.92 -5.73 -81.59
CA THR A 545 42.14 -5.55 -82.41
C THR A 545 42.69 -6.89 -82.89
N MET A 546 42.86 -7.87 -81.99
CA MET A 546 43.31 -9.23 -82.33
C MET A 546 42.34 -9.96 -83.26
N ALA A 547 41.02 -9.76 -83.10
CA ALA A 547 40.03 -10.32 -84.01
C ALA A 547 40.16 -9.74 -85.43
N ALA A 548 40.35 -8.43 -85.55
CA ALA A 548 40.58 -7.78 -86.85
C ALA A 548 41.90 -8.22 -87.51
N GLU A 549 42.97 -8.41 -86.74
CA GLU A 549 44.23 -8.97 -87.25
C GLU A 549 44.09 -10.43 -87.69
N LYS A 550 43.38 -11.26 -86.91
CA LYS A 550 43.06 -12.64 -87.29
C LYS A 550 42.34 -12.71 -88.63
N ASP A 551 41.28 -11.91 -88.81
CA ASP A 551 40.52 -11.86 -90.07
C ASP A 551 41.39 -11.40 -91.25
N LYS A 552 42.28 -10.43 -91.02
CA LYS A 552 43.24 -9.94 -92.02
C LYS A 552 44.25 -11.01 -92.43
N LEU A 553 44.79 -11.76 -91.46
CA LEU A 553 45.69 -12.89 -91.70
C LEU A 553 44.97 -14.05 -92.41
N GLN A 554 43.75 -14.36 -92.02
CA GLN A 554 42.94 -15.43 -92.60
C GLN A 554 42.57 -15.13 -94.06
N LYS A 555 42.22 -13.88 -94.39
CA LYS A 555 42.07 -13.42 -95.78
C LYS A 555 43.37 -13.55 -96.58
N ARG A 556 44.51 -13.14 -96.01
CA ARG A 556 45.82 -13.24 -96.68
C ARG A 556 46.24 -14.70 -96.95
N LEU A 557 45.98 -15.60 -96.02
CA LEU A 557 46.20 -17.06 -96.20
C LEU A 557 45.33 -17.64 -97.31
N CYS A 558 44.07 -17.20 -97.42
CA CYS A 558 43.19 -17.63 -98.50
C CYS A 558 43.72 -17.21 -99.88
N ASN A 559 44.10 -15.93 -100.02
CA ASN A 559 44.66 -15.38 -101.26
C ASN A 559 45.96 -16.09 -101.66
N LEU A 560 46.89 -16.26 -100.73
CA LEU A 560 48.18 -16.91 -101.01
C LEU A 560 47.99 -18.39 -101.41
N ARG A 561 47.01 -19.09 -100.82
CA ARG A 561 46.64 -20.45 -101.24
C ARG A 561 46.13 -20.49 -102.68
N MET A 562 45.24 -19.56 -103.06
CA MET A 562 44.74 -19.48 -104.44
C MET A 562 45.86 -19.16 -105.44
N GLU A 563 46.79 -18.26 -105.11
CA GLU A 563 47.96 -17.98 -105.94
C GLU A 563 48.85 -19.21 -106.14
N ILE A 564 49.23 -19.91 -105.06
CA ILE A 564 50.07 -21.12 -105.14
C ILE A 564 49.42 -22.19 -106.02
N THR A 565 48.12 -22.44 -105.84
CA THR A 565 47.34 -23.38 -106.64
C THR A 565 47.30 -22.98 -108.12
N LYS A 566 47.12 -21.70 -108.43
CA LYS A 566 47.15 -21.17 -109.81
C LYS A 566 48.52 -21.32 -110.46
N TYR A 567 49.60 -20.97 -109.76
CA TYR A 567 50.97 -21.15 -110.25
C TYR A 567 51.30 -22.61 -110.53
N ALA A 568 50.89 -23.53 -109.65
CA ALA A 568 51.08 -24.97 -109.85
C ALA A 568 50.41 -25.45 -111.15
N GLY A 569 49.16 -25.05 -111.41
CA GLY A 569 48.45 -25.40 -112.64
C GLY A 569 49.08 -24.81 -113.90
N MET A 570 49.51 -23.55 -113.85
CA MET A 570 50.21 -22.90 -114.97
C MET A 570 51.59 -23.51 -115.27
N GLU A 571 52.25 -24.13 -114.29
CA GLU A 571 53.55 -24.77 -114.50
C GLU A 571 53.43 -26.18 -115.10
N ILE A 572 52.47 -26.98 -114.61
CA ILE A 572 52.28 -28.38 -115.03
C ILE A 572 51.72 -28.48 -116.45
N THR A 573 50.77 -27.61 -116.82
CA THR A 573 50.14 -27.60 -118.15
C THR A 573 51.10 -27.34 -119.31
N LYS A 574 52.29 -26.78 -119.05
CA LYS A 574 53.36 -26.61 -120.06
C LYS A 574 53.85 -27.94 -120.65
N TYR A 575 53.65 -29.04 -119.93
CA TYR A 575 54.08 -30.38 -120.34
C TYR A 575 52.93 -31.21 -120.94
N ALA A 576 51.82 -30.58 -121.32
CA ALA A 576 50.68 -31.24 -121.95
C ALA A 576 51.10 -32.05 -123.20
N VAL A 577 50.71 -33.32 -123.25
CA VAL A 577 50.92 -34.22 -124.39
C VAL A 577 49.59 -34.79 -124.88
N ASP A 578 49.50 -34.99 -126.20
CA ASP A 578 48.31 -35.60 -126.80
C ASP A 578 48.39 -37.13 -126.75
N VAL A 579 47.69 -37.74 -125.79
CA VAL A 579 47.62 -39.20 -125.63
C VAL A 579 46.44 -39.77 -126.40
N THR A 580 46.66 -40.88 -127.10
CA THR A 580 45.61 -41.73 -127.68
C THR A 580 45.78 -43.16 -127.19
N LEU A 581 44.68 -43.90 -127.08
CA LEU A 581 44.65 -45.29 -126.62
C LEU A 581 45.16 -46.25 -127.71
N ASP A 582 45.82 -47.34 -127.31
CA ASP A 582 46.35 -48.36 -128.22
C ASP A 582 45.40 -49.58 -128.34
N PRO A 583 44.72 -49.76 -129.50
CA PRO A 583 43.81 -50.89 -129.73
C PRO A 583 44.46 -52.28 -129.64
N ASP A 584 45.78 -52.38 -129.85
CA ASP A 584 46.50 -53.65 -129.70
C ASP A 584 46.53 -54.11 -128.23
N THR A 585 46.43 -53.16 -127.29
CA THR A 585 46.56 -53.42 -125.84
C THR A 585 45.22 -53.61 -125.13
N ALA A 586 44.14 -53.02 -125.66
CA ALA A 586 42.83 -53.02 -125.03
C ALA A 586 42.25 -54.42 -124.86
N GLU A 587 41.78 -54.75 -123.66
CA GLU A 587 41.02 -55.97 -123.38
C GLU A 587 39.73 -56.04 -124.23
N ASN A 588 39.26 -57.25 -124.56
CA ASN A 588 38.20 -57.48 -125.55
C ASN A 588 36.84 -56.86 -125.19
N ASN A 589 36.51 -56.66 -123.90
CA ASN A 589 35.29 -55.97 -123.46
C ASN A 589 35.42 -54.43 -123.50
N LEU A 590 36.51 -53.85 -124.02
CA LEU A 590 36.72 -52.39 -124.09
C LEU A 590 36.48 -51.82 -125.49
N ILE A 591 35.42 -51.01 -125.64
CA ILE A 591 35.22 -50.23 -126.87
C ILE A 591 36.02 -48.93 -126.77
N LEU A 592 36.85 -48.69 -127.78
CA LEU A 592 37.56 -47.43 -128.01
C LEU A 592 36.78 -46.56 -129.02
N SER A 593 36.85 -45.23 -128.87
CA SER A 593 36.36 -44.30 -129.89
C SER A 593 37.30 -44.23 -131.12
N ALA A 594 36.78 -43.76 -132.26
CA ALA A 594 37.53 -43.71 -133.51
C ALA A 594 38.76 -42.76 -133.48
N ASP A 595 38.73 -41.74 -132.62
CA ASP A 595 39.86 -40.82 -132.34
C ASP A 595 40.85 -41.39 -131.31
N GLY A 596 40.56 -42.55 -130.71
CA GLY A 596 41.35 -43.16 -129.64
C GLY A 596 41.35 -42.37 -128.33
N LYS A 597 40.40 -41.45 -128.10
CA LYS A 597 40.34 -40.64 -126.87
C LYS A 597 39.47 -41.22 -125.77
N GLN A 598 38.48 -42.06 -126.11
CA GLN A 598 37.51 -42.58 -125.16
C GLN A 598 37.62 -44.09 -125.00
N VAL A 599 37.40 -44.59 -123.79
CA VAL A 599 37.24 -46.03 -123.51
C VAL A 599 36.10 -46.30 -122.54
N ARG A 600 35.28 -47.31 -122.87
CA ARG A 600 34.21 -47.82 -122.03
C ARG A 600 34.11 -49.34 -122.10
N HIS A 601 33.67 -49.95 -121.00
CA HIS A 601 33.36 -51.38 -120.94
C HIS A 601 32.04 -51.69 -121.66
N VAL A 602 31.94 -52.88 -122.23
CA VAL A 602 30.70 -53.50 -122.73
C VAL A 602 30.56 -54.92 -122.21
N ASP A 603 29.32 -55.38 -122.08
CA ASP A 603 28.99 -56.66 -121.45
C ASP A 603 29.20 -57.86 -122.40
N SER A 604 29.75 -57.65 -123.60
CA SER A 604 30.03 -58.68 -124.61
C SER A 604 31.39 -58.42 -125.27
N PRO A 605 32.27 -59.45 -125.36
CA PRO A 605 33.61 -59.28 -125.93
C PRO A 605 33.57 -58.99 -127.42
N GLN A 606 34.48 -58.15 -127.88
CA GLN A 606 34.75 -57.96 -129.30
C GLN A 606 35.56 -59.13 -129.84
N ASN A 607 35.30 -59.50 -131.09
CA ASN A 607 36.05 -60.52 -131.82
C ASN A 607 37.37 -59.92 -132.36
N LEU A 608 38.32 -59.65 -131.45
CA LEU A 608 39.64 -59.13 -131.76
C LEU A 608 40.69 -60.25 -131.65
N PRO A 609 41.77 -60.21 -132.46
CA PRO A 609 42.84 -61.19 -132.35
C PRO A 609 43.55 -61.04 -131.00
N ASP A 610 43.75 -62.17 -130.32
CA ASP A 610 44.63 -62.23 -129.16
C ASP A 610 46.08 -62.03 -129.62
N ASN A 611 46.80 -61.18 -128.88
CA ASN A 611 48.19 -60.86 -129.15
C ASN A 611 48.90 -60.56 -127.82
N LEU A 612 50.23 -60.68 -127.80
CA LEU A 612 51.03 -60.56 -126.56
C LEU A 612 50.95 -59.18 -125.88
N LYS A 613 50.54 -58.12 -126.60
CA LYS A 613 50.34 -56.79 -126.01
C LYS A 613 48.97 -56.63 -125.35
N ARG A 614 47.99 -57.48 -125.66
CA ARG A 614 46.59 -57.35 -125.21
C ARG A 614 46.41 -57.81 -123.77
N PHE A 615 45.78 -56.97 -122.95
CA PHE A 615 45.35 -57.36 -121.61
C PHE A 615 44.24 -58.41 -121.68
N ASP A 616 44.35 -59.44 -120.84
CA ASP A 616 43.36 -60.52 -120.73
C ASP A 616 43.55 -61.25 -119.38
N PRO A 617 42.53 -61.36 -118.48
CA PRO A 617 41.14 -60.89 -118.62
C PRO A 617 40.91 -59.49 -118.00
N VAL A 618 41.98 -58.75 -117.69
CA VAL A 618 41.87 -57.50 -116.91
C VAL A 618 41.50 -56.33 -117.83
N VAL A 619 40.39 -55.65 -117.49
CA VAL A 619 39.75 -54.55 -118.26
C VAL A 619 40.60 -53.27 -118.33
N CYS A 620 41.77 -53.35 -118.94
CA CYS A 620 42.78 -52.30 -119.05
C CYS A 620 43.13 -51.98 -120.52
N VAL A 621 43.67 -50.78 -120.73
CA VAL A 621 44.25 -50.31 -122.01
C VAL A 621 45.42 -49.37 -121.72
N LEU A 622 46.44 -49.38 -122.59
CA LEU A 622 47.55 -48.42 -122.54
C LEU A 622 47.34 -47.28 -123.55
N GLY A 623 47.98 -46.14 -123.27
CA GLY A 623 48.26 -45.14 -124.28
C GLY A 623 49.22 -45.67 -125.35
N LYS A 624 49.08 -45.18 -126.58
CA LYS A 624 49.91 -45.51 -127.74
C LYS A 624 51.27 -44.80 -127.70
N GLN A 625 51.30 -43.60 -127.14
CA GLN A 625 52.51 -42.83 -126.85
C GLN A 625 53.13 -43.38 -125.56
N GLY A 626 54.36 -43.88 -125.67
CA GLY A 626 55.18 -44.27 -124.51
C GLY A 626 56.43 -43.40 -124.42
N PHE A 627 56.86 -43.13 -123.19
CA PHE A 627 57.87 -42.13 -122.86
C PHE A 627 59.08 -42.79 -122.17
N THR A 628 60.29 -42.42 -122.58
CA THR A 628 61.57 -42.93 -122.02
C THR A 628 62.38 -41.86 -121.28
N SER A 629 61.90 -40.63 -121.28
CA SER A 629 62.55 -39.44 -120.72
C SER A 629 61.57 -38.25 -120.74
N GLY A 630 61.92 -37.20 -120.01
CA GLY A 630 61.23 -35.92 -119.98
C GLY A 630 60.03 -35.85 -119.04
N ARG A 631 59.35 -34.71 -119.12
CA ARG A 631 58.11 -34.43 -118.39
C ARG A 631 56.93 -34.44 -119.33
N PHE A 632 55.83 -35.06 -118.90
CA PHE A 632 54.58 -35.07 -119.66
C PHE A 632 53.36 -35.00 -118.74
N TYR A 633 52.27 -34.45 -119.28
CA TYR A 633 51.01 -34.25 -118.59
C TYR A 633 49.84 -34.61 -119.50
N TYR A 634 48.84 -35.32 -118.99
CA TYR A 634 47.58 -35.55 -119.70
C TYR A 634 46.40 -35.48 -118.72
N GLU A 635 45.23 -35.07 -119.21
CA GLU A 635 44.00 -35.00 -118.43
C GLU A 635 42.99 -36.06 -118.89
N VAL A 636 42.25 -36.60 -117.93
CA VAL A 636 41.16 -37.54 -118.18
C VAL A 636 39.91 -37.05 -117.47
N GLU A 637 38.83 -36.87 -118.22
CA GLU A 637 37.51 -36.66 -117.67
C GLU A 637 36.97 -38.00 -117.12
N VAL A 638 36.51 -37.95 -115.87
CA VAL A 638 36.01 -39.09 -115.09
C VAL A 638 34.56 -38.87 -114.60
N SER A 639 33.94 -37.79 -115.08
CA SER A 639 32.57 -37.37 -114.78
C SER A 639 31.55 -38.50 -114.94
N GLY A 640 30.65 -38.63 -113.96
CA GLY A 640 29.61 -39.65 -113.94
C GLY A 640 30.09 -41.10 -113.70
N LYS A 641 31.40 -41.36 -113.50
CA LYS A 641 31.90 -42.69 -113.15
C LYS A 641 31.86 -42.95 -111.64
N THR A 642 31.66 -44.22 -111.29
CA THR A 642 31.73 -44.75 -109.91
C THR A 642 32.97 -45.59 -109.65
N GLU A 643 33.60 -46.12 -110.70
CA GLU A 643 34.88 -46.81 -110.63
C GLU A 643 35.78 -46.48 -111.84
N TRP A 644 37.07 -46.27 -111.60
CA TRP A 644 38.13 -46.20 -112.63
C TRP A 644 39.51 -46.32 -111.99
N ALA A 645 40.56 -46.61 -112.75
CA ALA A 645 41.94 -46.32 -112.34
C ALA A 645 42.74 -45.71 -113.50
N LEU A 646 43.65 -44.80 -113.14
CA LEU A 646 44.43 -43.96 -114.05
C LEU A 646 45.88 -43.88 -113.56
N GLY A 647 46.83 -43.77 -114.48
CA GLY A 647 48.23 -43.54 -114.14
C GLY A 647 49.22 -43.87 -115.25
N VAL A 648 50.35 -44.46 -114.90
CA VAL A 648 51.34 -44.97 -115.87
C VAL A 648 51.83 -46.35 -115.49
N ALA A 649 52.24 -47.12 -116.49
CA ALA A 649 52.78 -48.46 -116.33
C ALA A 649 54.02 -48.67 -117.22
N ARG A 650 54.96 -49.53 -116.79
CA ARG A 650 56.15 -49.91 -117.59
C ARG A 650 55.78 -50.72 -118.84
N GLU A 651 56.67 -50.72 -119.83
CA GLU A 651 56.51 -51.51 -121.07
C GLU A 651 56.46 -53.02 -120.77
N SER A 652 57.30 -53.48 -119.84
CA SER A 652 57.50 -54.88 -119.41
C SER A 652 56.41 -55.49 -118.51
N ILE A 653 55.36 -54.75 -118.15
CA ILE A 653 54.29 -55.26 -117.26
C ILE A 653 53.69 -56.57 -117.75
N ASN A 654 53.34 -57.47 -116.82
CA ASN A 654 52.51 -58.62 -117.15
C ASN A 654 51.11 -58.15 -117.59
N ARG A 655 50.61 -58.71 -118.69
CA ARG A 655 49.31 -58.38 -119.30
C ARG A 655 48.32 -59.56 -119.30
N LYS A 656 48.75 -60.75 -118.86
CA LYS A 656 47.94 -61.98 -118.88
C LYS A 656 47.61 -62.49 -117.48
N GLY A 657 46.39 -62.98 -117.27
CA GLY A 657 45.92 -63.51 -116.00
C GLY A 657 45.65 -62.43 -114.94
N GLY A 658 45.70 -62.80 -113.66
CA GLY A 658 45.46 -61.88 -112.56
C GLY A 658 46.59 -60.84 -112.40
N ILE A 659 46.25 -59.55 -112.52
CA ILE A 659 47.21 -58.43 -112.37
C ILE A 659 46.94 -57.68 -111.07
N THR A 660 47.97 -57.50 -110.26
CA THR A 660 47.96 -56.59 -109.10
C THR A 660 48.59 -55.26 -109.50
N VAL A 661 47.76 -54.23 -109.65
CA VAL A 661 48.23 -52.85 -109.92
C VAL A 661 48.92 -52.31 -108.66
N SER A 662 50.25 -52.20 -108.69
CA SER A 662 51.11 -51.58 -107.68
C SER A 662 52.49 -51.20 -108.25
N PRO A 663 53.27 -50.32 -107.57
CA PRO A 663 54.62 -49.93 -107.99
C PRO A 663 55.58 -51.12 -108.17
N ASP A 664 55.47 -52.13 -107.31
CA ASP A 664 56.30 -53.35 -107.37
C ASP A 664 56.10 -54.13 -108.68
N ASN A 665 54.87 -54.08 -109.23
CA ASN A 665 54.51 -54.69 -110.50
C ASN A 665 54.63 -53.73 -111.69
N GLY A 666 55.25 -52.54 -111.49
CA GLY A 666 55.51 -51.56 -112.54
C GLY A 666 54.35 -50.62 -112.87
N TYR A 667 53.39 -50.43 -111.96
CA TYR A 667 52.24 -49.52 -112.13
C TYR A 667 52.25 -48.40 -111.07
N TRP A 668 52.10 -47.14 -111.49
CA TRP A 668 51.86 -46.01 -110.59
C TRP A 668 50.51 -45.42 -110.96
N SER A 669 49.50 -45.68 -110.13
CA SER A 669 48.11 -45.37 -110.46
C SER A 669 47.31 -45.03 -109.21
N ILE A 670 46.27 -44.23 -109.41
CA ILE A 670 45.21 -44.05 -108.41
C ILE A 670 43.92 -44.65 -108.96
N TRP A 671 43.01 -45.03 -108.07
CA TRP A 671 41.66 -45.47 -108.43
C TRP A 671 40.57 -44.63 -107.76
N LEU A 672 39.37 -44.78 -108.29
CA LEU A 672 38.10 -44.60 -107.60
C LEU A 672 37.41 -45.96 -107.52
N ARG A 673 36.82 -46.28 -106.37
CA ARG A 673 35.80 -47.35 -106.22
C ARG A 673 34.64 -46.87 -105.37
N ASN A 674 33.56 -47.66 -105.34
CA ASN A 674 32.38 -47.43 -104.49
C ASN A 674 31.68 -46.06 -104.68
N GLY A 675 32.04 -45.27 -105.70
CA GLY A 675 31.49 -43.94 -105.98
C GLY A 675 32.30 -42.76 -105.41
N ASP A 676 32.96 -42.94 -104.27
CA ASP A 676 33.70 -41.92 -103.51
C ASP A 676 35.03 -42.39 -102.87
N GLU A 677 35.40 -43.67 -102.97
CA GLU A 677 36.60 -44.22 -102.34
C GLU A 677 37.84 -44.08 -103.23
N TYR A 678 38.54 -42.96 -103.08
CA TYR A 678 39.80 -42.67 -103.77
C TYR A 678 40.99 -43.31 -103.07
N LYS A 679 41.82 -44.08 -103.80
CA LYS A 679 43.08 -44.64 -103.28
C LYS A 679 44.22 -44.51 -104.26
N ALA A 680 45.40 -44.17 -103.75
CA ALA A 680 46.65 -44.44 -104.46
C ALA A 680 46.99 -45.92 -104.31
N LEU A 681 47.32 -46.57 -105.43
CA LEU A 681 47.61 -48.00 -105.49
C LEU A 681 49.08 -48.30 -105.13
N ASP A 682 49.57 -47.62 -104.10
CA ASP A 682 50.90 -47.82 -103.51
C ASP A 682 50.97 -49.12 -102.69
N THR A 683 52.15 -49.45 -102.17
CA THR A 683 52.39 -50.63 -101.31
C THR A 683 52.78 -50.17 -99.90
N PRO A 684 51.85 -50.14 -98.91
CA PRO A 684 50.42 -50.46 -98.99
C PRO A 684 49.57 -49.32 -99.58
N ARG A 685 48.34 -49.65 -100.03
CA ARG A 685 47.44 -48.68 -100.68
C ARG A 685 47.04 -47.56 -99.72
N ILE A 686 47.09 -46.31 -100.19
CA ILE A 686 46.83 -45.11 -99.38
C ILE A 686 45.46 -44.52 -99.74
N LEU A 687 44.61 -44.30 -98.74
CA LEU A 687 43.32 -43.62 -98.89
C LEU A 687 43.53 -42.11 -99.10
N LEU A 688 42.88 -41.54 -100.11
CA LEU A 688 43.01 -40.13 -100.48
C LEU A 688 41.79 -39.34 -100.00
N SER A 689 41.99 -38.44 -99.04
CA SER A 689 40.93 -37.57 -98.50
C SER A 689 40.74 -36.33 -99.38
N LEU A 690 39.90 -36.46 -100.41
CA LEU A 690 39.51 -35.33 -101.27
C LEU A 690 38.38 -34.53 -100.61
N LYS A 691 38.39 -33.20 -100.78
CA LYS A 691 37.33 -32.34 -100.22
C LYS A 691 36.02 -32.42 -101.01
N GLU A 692 36.14 -32.56 -102.32
CA GLU A 692 35.06 -32.56 -103.29
C GLU A 692 35.44 -33.54 -104.42
N LYS A 693 34.46 -34.02 -105.18
CA LYS A 693 34.68 -35.03 -106.22
C LYS A 693 35.34 -34.38 -107.45
N PRO A 694 36.53 -34.83 -107.93
CA PRO A 694 37.11 -34.34 -109.17
C PRO A 694 36.28 -34.82 -110.37
N GLU A 695 36.02 -33.92 -111.32
CA GLU A 695 35.41 -34.24 -112.61
C GLU A 695 36.51 -34.57 -113.64
N ARG A 696 37.68 -33.93 -113.51
CA ARG A 696 38.87 -34.20 -114.32
C ARG A 696 40.09 -34.53 -113.45
N VAL A 697 40.85 -35.54 -113.87
CA VAL A 697 42.08 -35.98 -113.21
C VAL A 697 43.26 -35.78 -114.15
N GLY A 698 44.21 -34.96 -113.71
CA GLY A 698 45.47 -34.72 -114.41
C GLY A 698 46.55 -35.67 -113.91
N VAL A 699 47.24 -36.34 -114.83
CA VAL A 699 48.39 -37.21 -114.54
C VAL A 699 49.65 -36.53 -115.08
N PHE A 700 50.53 -36.10 -114.17
CA PHE A 700 51.84 -35.52 -114.47
C PHE A 700 52.93 -36.54 -114.16
N VAL A 701 53.90 -36.65 -115.06
CA VAL A 701 55.09 -37.45 -114.87
C VAL A 701 56.33 -36.60 -115.10
N ASP A 702 57.30 -36.76 -114.21
CA ASP A 702 58.68 -36.32 -114.38
C ASP A 702 59.56 -37.57 -114.35
N TYR A 703 60.03 -37.97 -115.54
CA TYR A 703 60.75 -39.23 -115.71
C TYR A 703 62.13 -39.15 -115.03
N GLU A 704 62.86 -38.05 -115.19
CA GLU A 704 64.18 -37.86 -114.58
C GLU A 704 64.10 -37.67 -113.05
N ALA A 705 63.09 -36.95 -112.54
CA ALA A 705 62.89 -36.79 -111.09
C ALA A 705 62.23 -38.02 -110.42
N GLY A 706 61.80 -39.02 -111.21
CA GLY A 706 61.17 -40.24 -110.71
C GLY A 706 59.85 -39.97 -110.00
N LEU A 707 58.94 -39.28 -110.68
CA LEU A 707 57.77 -38.66 -110.05
C LEU A 707 56.51 -38.89 -110.88
N VAL A 708 55.44 -39.43 -110.25
CA VAL A 708 54.10 -39.57 -110.86
C VAL A 708 53.10 -38.91 -109.95
N SER A 709 52.58 -37.75 -110.35
CA SER A 709 51.63 -36.95 -109.59
C SER A 709 50.26 -36.92 -110.23
N PHE A 710 49.25 -36.93 -109.37
CA PHE A 710 47.84 -36.90 -109.72
C PHE A 710 47.23 -35.62 -109.16
N TYR A 711 46.48 -34.91 -109.99
CA TYR A 711 45.84 -33.64 -109.66
C TYR A 711 44.36 -33.69 -109.94
N ASP A 712 43.57 -33.09 -109.06
CA ASP A 712 42.24 -32.59 -109.39
C ASP A 712 42.47 -31.43 -110.37
N ALA A 713 42.17 -31.65 -111.66
CA ALA A 713 42.48 -30.70 -112.73
C ALA A 713 41.47 -29.53 -112.81
N ASP A 714 40.35 -29.62 -112.09
CA ASP A 714 39.41 -28.53 -111.90
C ASP A 714 39.95 -27.50 -110.90
N ARG A 715 40.74 -27.96 -109.93
CA ARG A 715 41.19 -27.15 -108.78
C ARG A 715 42.70 -27.04 -108.63
N TRP A 716 43.48 -27.68 -109.50
CA TRP A 716 44.94 -27.79 -109.42
C TRP A 716 45.47 -28.27 -108.05
N ASN A 717 44.68 -29.05 -107.33
CA ASN A 717 45.06 -29.63 -106.05
C ASN A 717 45.74 -30.98 -106.28
N LEU A 718 46.92 -31.17 -105.71
CA LEU A 718 47.60 -32.47 -105.69
C LEU A 718 46.75 -33.48 -104.90
N MET A 719 46.34 -34.56 -105.56
CA MET A 719 45.66 -35.70 -104.96
C MET A 719 46.66 -36.68 -104.36
N TYR A 720 47.69 -37.05 -105.13
CA TYR A 720 48.76 -37.96 -104.71
C TYR A 720 50.03 -37.76 -105.55
N SER A 721 51.18 -38.20 -105.03
CA SER A 721 52.47 -38.15 -105.73
C SER A 721 53.33 -39.35 -105.35
N PHE A 722 53.52 -40.29 -106.28
CA PHE A 722 54.58 -41.29 -106.16
C PHE A 722 55.93 -40.61 -106.41
N ARG A 723 56.92 -40.88 -105.57
CA ARG A 723 58.23 -40.20 -105.57
C ARG A 723 59.36 -41.22 -105.44
N GLY A 724 60.55 -40.88 -105.94
CA GLY A 724 61.71 -41.78 -105.92
C GLY A 724 61.58 -42.95 -106.90
N VAL A 725 60.72 -42.82 -107.91
CA VAL A 725 60.47 -43.85 -108.92
C VAL A 725 61.65 -43.95 -109.87
N SER A 726 62.45 -45.00 -109.76
CA SER A 726 63.51 -45.27 -110.75
C SER A 726 62.89 -45.87 -112.03
N PHE A 727 62.60 -45.04 -113.02
CA PHE A 727 62.25 -45.51 -114.36
C PHE A 727 63.51 -45.96 -115.11
N LYS A 728 63.46 -47.14 -115.74
CA LYS A 728 64.59 -47.78 -116.44
C LYS A 728 64.23 -48.26 -117.84
N GLU A 729 62.99 -48.04 -118.25
CA GLU A 729 62.38 -48.50 -119.49
C GLU A 729 61.20 -47.59 -119.84
N LYS A 730 60.68 -47.72 -121.06
CA LYS A 730 59.55 -46.93 -121.52
C LYS A 730 58.33 -47.12 -120.60
N ILE A 731 57.64 -46.03 -120.31
CA ILE A 731 56.36 -46.04 -119.60
C ILE A 731 55.23 -45.55 -120.50
N TYR A 732 54.04 -46.09 -120.29
CA TYR A 732 52.84 -45.77 -121.03
C TYR A 732 51.76 -45.24 -120.08
N PRO A 733 50.95 -44.25 -120.49
CA PRO A 733 49.67 -43.94 -119.86
C PRO A 733 48.82 -45.20 -119.68
N PHE A 734 48.23 -45.38 -118.50
CA PHE A 734 47.48 -46.56 -118.11
C PHE A 734 46.05 -46.18 -117.71
N PHE A 735 45.08 -46.89 -118.26
CA PHE A 735 43.65 -46.63 -118.06
C PHE A 735 42.90 -47.93 -117.80
N THR A 736 41.99 -47.91 -116.83
CA THR A 736 40.93 -48.91 -116.71
C THR A 736 39.60 -48.23 -116.35
N PRO A 737 38.54 -48.39 -117.17
CA PRO A 737 37.23 -47.83 -116.87
C PRO A 737 36.44 -48.66 -115.85
N PHE A 738 36.98 -49.81 -115.40
CA PHE A 738 36.29 -50.92 -114.72
C PHE A 738 35.01 -51.39 -115.44
N THR A 739 34.26 -52.30 -114.82
CA THR A 739 33.02 -52.85 -115.39
C THR A 739 31.88 -51.85 -115.29
N ARG A 740 30.74 -52.16 -115.93
CA ARG A 740 29.59 -51.27 -116.07
C ARG A 740 28.75 -51.08 -114.79
N ASP A 741 28.94 -51.92 -113.75
CA ASP A 741 28.13 -51.99 -112.51
C ASP A 741 26.61 -51.77 -112.73
N GLY A 742 25.96 -52.69 -113.42
CA GLY A 742 24.50 -52.62 -113.66
C GLY A 742 24.02 -51.37 -114.42
N GLY A 743 24.94 -50.62 -115.03
CA GLY A 743 24.67 -49.34 -115.70
C GLY A 743 25.29 -48.13 -115.02
N LYS A 744 25.60 -48.19 -113.71
CA LYS A 744 26.04 -47.03 -112.92
C LYS A 744 27.41 -46.48 -113.33
N ASN A 745 28.26 -47.31 -113.91
CA ASN A 745 29.60 -46.92 -114.35
C ASN A 745 29.75 -46.85 -115.89
N SER A 746 28.63 -46.68 -116.61
CA SER A 746 28.59 -46.72 -118.09
C SER A 746 29.35 -45.57 -118.77
N SER A 747 29.62 -44.46 -118.08
CA SER A 747 30.37 -43.33 -118.66
C SER A 747 31.79 -43.75 -119.08
N PRO A 748 32.26 -43.32 -120.27
CA PRO A 748 33.62 -43.57 -120.70
C PRO A 748 34.64 -42.82 -119.83
N LEU A 749 35.88 -43.29 -119.83
CA LEU A 749 37.02 -42.41 -119.57
C LEU A 749 37.30 -41.64 -120.86
N ILE A 750 37.46 -40.31 -120.78
CA ILE A 750 37.73 -39.45 -121.95
C ILE A 750 39.07 -38.76 -121.72
N ILE A 751 40.07 -39.06 -122.54
CA ILE A 751 41.30 -38.27 -122.62
C ILE A 751 40.97 -36.95 -123.30
N ILE A 752 41.21 -35.85 -122.61
CA ILE A 752 40.92 -34.50 -123.11
C ILE A 752 42.22 -33.73 -123.35
N THR A 753 42.15 -32.71 -124.21
CA THR A 753 43.22 -31.70 -124.29
C THR A 753 43.23 -30.91 -122.97
N PRO A 754 44.38 -30.82 -122.26
CA PRO A 754 44.46 -30.10 -121.00
C PRO A 754 43.94 -28.66 -121.08
N ILE A 755 43.03 -28.31 -120.17
CA ILE A 755 42.39 -26.99 -120.17
C ILE A 755 43.31 -26.01 -119.44
N PRO A 756 43.78 -24.91 -120.08
CA PRO A 756 44.60 -23.92 -119.40
C PRO A 756 43.89 -23.35 -118.18
N CYS A 757 44.60 -23.24 -117.06
CA CYS A 757 44.06 -22.60 -115.85
C CYS A 757 43.50 -21.20 -116.20
N PRO A 758 42.25 -20.87 -115.80
CA PRO A 758 41.66 -19.57 -116.13
C PRO A 758 42.53 -18.41 -115.61
N LYS A 759 42.66 -17.37 -116.45
CA LYS A 759 43.54 -16.22 -116.21
C LYS A 759 43.05 -15.31 -115.09
#